data_AF-A0A2S8GP11-F1
#
_entry.id   AF-A0A2S8GP11-F1
#
_cell.length_a   1.000
_cell.length_b   1.000
_cell.length_c   1.000
_cell.angle_alpha   90.00
_cell.angle_beta   90.00
_cell.angle_gamma   90.00
#
_symmetry.space_group_name_H-M   'P 1'
#
loop_
_entity.id
_entity.type
_entity.pdbx_description
1 polymer ?
#
loop_
_entity_poly.entity_id
_entity_poly.type
_entity_poly.pdbx_seq_one_letter_code
_entity_poly.pdbx_strand_id
1 'polypeptide(L)'
;MARQIPTSLHEWLTQGGTEAEWYHIQRTDRGLDCPAPPPWEPILMLDERAQPKFPVDALPKQLRDFAVGISREQQTPVDLAATTSLAIFSATLAQKIRIETRHGQSVPVNLFMANITQGSLAEENVIGEARSVFEQLELHSVEQWRPEIAKRQCLRRQDKNRLRRLERLGMDSTRSRDEALELAIKLEQNPVPALPRWIVDDTTPGRLDKHLVEQKGKLAAFYGEAAILDLFTGTQSKRRMAQRELFRRCHGGEKFLVEQRGGRRELVDDAQITCQMVVPEWSIEALQRHRSRRGRGVLDCFLFSMPKQQAGPRNLKDRRTMSHEAIQGYGDLIVSGQRNKQSYRLKLSSEARHRFELFEEEVEEHLMRRPKEALFRSWLDRLPEQTLRIAAVLHSTALYQPNLEESPQMEETVSLETIEQAVKIARYFIPHAEAALAAMHCHWDDATDGARYLLDWFMSEKVKTFTRREAHQRSRARFRAAWEIDAPLAELVRRGYIRPIPASPAEKKTAGRSASQRYEVQEDIYYVHRHPDYSFGEIGNCEYKPLAPRAHEEKVKNPGAMPSSASACEAKSTPENHSEHDRRQSAEPRHAHADEGMAPRANSEDKPRRRKLSDAPSAKAFKKKNAHLLKRYREKIVPLIKELEQNVAEEKVAGKKQENHG
;
A
#
# COMPACT_ATOMS: atom_id res chain seq x y z
N MET A 1 -2.19 -66.87 -14.99
CA MET A 1 -3.12 -66.41 -16.04
C MET A 1 -2.62 -65.08 -16.55
N ALA A 2 -2.11 -65.03 -17.79
CA ALA A 2 -1.65 -63.80 -18.41
C ALA A 2 -2.87 -62.88 -18.62
N ARG A 3 -2.89 -61.72 -17.96
CA ARG A 3 -3.92 -60.70 -18.20
C ARG A 3 -3.69 -60.16 -19.62
N GLN A 4 -4.70 -60.29 -20.48
CA GLN A 4 -4.69 -59.66 -21.80
C GLN A 4 -4.53 -58.15 -21.62
N ILE A 5 -3.49 -57.59 -22.22
CA ILE A 5 -3.23 -56.16 -22.20
C ILE A 5 -4.19 -55.53 -23.24
N PRO A 6 -5.08 -54.60 -22.83
CA PRO A 6 -5.99 -53.94 -23.77
C PRO A 6 -5.20 -53.16 -24.81
N THR A 7 -5.66 -53.17 -26.05
CA THR A 7 -4.91 -52.63 -27.22
C THR A 7 -5.33 -51.22 -27.61
N SER A 8 -6.38 -50.68 -26.98
CA SER A 8 -6.85 -49.31 -27.22
C SER A 8 -7.35 -48.62 -25.96
N LEU A 9 -7.28 -47.28 -25.95
CA LEU A 9 -7.83 -46.43 -24.87
C LEU A 9 -9.32 -46.70 -24.66
N HIS A 10 -10.05 -46.99 -25.73
CA HIS A 10 -11.49 -47.28 -25.65
C HIS A 10 -11.77 -48.59 -24.89
N GLU A 11 -10.97 -49.62 -25.14
CA GLU A 11 -11.04 -50.92 -24.45
C GLU A 11 -10.66 -50.80 -22.96
N TRP A 12 -9.71 -49.93 -22.64
CA TRP A 12 -9.31 -49.64 -21.26
C TRP A 12 -10.37 -48.87 -20.47
N LEU A 13 -10.94 -47.83 -21.07
CA LEU A 13 -12.01 -47.04 -20.45
C LEU A 13 -13.27 -47.88 -20.22
N THR A 14 -13.60 -48.81 -21.13
CA THR A 14 -14.74 -49.73 -20.97
C THR A 14 -14.51 -50.79 -19.90
N GLN A 15 -13.26 -51.08 -19.54
CA GLN A 15 -12.89 -51.96 -18.42
C GLN A 15 -12.80 -51.22 -17.07
N GLY A 16 -13.17 -49.93 -17.04
CA GLY A 16 -13.21 -49.13 -15.82
C GLY A 16 -11.87 -48.48 -15.44
N GLY A 17 -10.86 -48.57 -16.31
CA GLY A 17 -9.59 -47.88 -16.12
C GLY A 17 -9.70 -46.40 -16.46
N THR A 18 -8.84 -45.58 -15.87
CA THR A 18 -8.76 -44.14 -16.14
C THR A 18 -7.81 -43.83 -17.28
N GLU A 19 -8.02 -42.70 -17.95
CA GLU A 19 -7.13 -42.23 -19.00
C GLU A 19 -5.69 -42.02 -18.49
N ALA A 20 -5.52 -41.62 -17.22
CA ALA A 20 -4.22 -41.47 -16.56
C ALA A 20 -3.47 -42.81 -16.43
N GLU A 21 -4.16 -43.88 -16.06
CA GLU A 21 -3.57 -45.23 -15.98
C GLU A 21 -3.20 -45.77 -17.36
N TRP A 22 -4.01 -45.48 -18.40
CA TRP A 22 -3.70 -45.87 -19.77
C TRP A 22 -2.37 -45.26 -20.25
N TYR A 23 -2.17 -43.97 -19.99
CA TYR A 23 -0.93 -43.29 -20.33
C TYR A 23 0.26 -43.79 -19.51
N HIS A 24 0.03 -44.27 -18.28
CA HIS A 24 1.07 -44.87 -17.45
C HIS A 24 1.51 -46.24 -17.98
N ILE A 25 0.55 -47.09 -18.40
CA ILE A 25 0.81 -48.42 -18.99
C ILE A 25 1.52 -48.31 -20.34
N GLN A 26 1.11 -47.36 -21.19
CA GLN A 26 1.80 -47.10 -22.48
C GLN A 26 3.25 -46.64 -22.31
N ARG A 27 3.58 -46.01 -21.17
CA ARG A 27 4.96 -45.60 -20.84
C ARG A 27 5.82 -46.78 -20.37
N THR A 28 5.24 -47.79 -19.73
CA THR A 28 5.99 -48.94 -19.18
C THR A 28 6.19 -50.08 -20.18
N ASP A 29 5.29 -50.29 -21.14
CA ASP A 29 5.35 -51.45 -22.05
C ASP A 29 6.20 -51.26 -23.32
N ARG A 30 6.66 -50.03 -23.63
CA ARG A 30 7.52 -49.76 -24.81
C ARG A 30 9.01 -49.98 -24.52
N GLY A 31 9.34 -51.15 -23.98
CA GLY A 31 10.70 -51.60 -23.64
C GLY A 31 11.81 -50.97 -24.50
N LEU A 32 12.46 -49.98 -23.90
CA LEU A 32 13.82 -49.56 -24.20
C LEU A 32 14.52 -49.63 -22.84
N ASP A 33 15.47 -50.56 -22.71
CA ASP A 33 16.40 -50.67 -21.56
C ASP A 33 17.29 -49.43 -21.47
N CYS A 34 16.68 -48.31 -21.13
CA CYS A 34 17.32 -47.15 -20.55
C CYS A 34 16.91 -47.15 -19.07
N PRO A 35 17.83 -46.89 -18.12
CA PRO A 35 17.42 -46.69 -16.73
C PRO A 35 16.30 -45.65 -16.73
N ALA A 36 15.14 -46.03 -16.16
CA ALA A 36 14.01 -45.12 -16.05
C ALA A 36 14.55 -43.79 -15.51
N PRO A 37 14.30 -42.66 -16.20
CA PRO A 37 14.87 -41.39 -15.77
C PRO A 37 14.41 -41.16 -14.33
N PRO A 38 15.28 -40.62 -13.46
CA PRO A 38 14.97 -40.45 -12.06
C PRO A 38 13.61 -39.74 -11.93
N PRO A 39 12.77 -40.18 -10.96
CA PRO A 39 11.48 -39.56 -10.73
C PRO A 39 11.68 -38.05 -10.54
N TRP A 40 10.77 -37.25 -11.12
CA TRP A 40 10.82 -35.81 -10.99
C TRP A 40 10.83 -35.42 -9.51
N GLU A 41 11.69 -34.46 -9.15
CA GLU A 41 11.59 -33.83 -7.84
C GLU A 41 10.25 -33.09 -7.74
N PRO A 42 9.61 -33.06 -6.55
CA PRO A 42 8.35 -32.35 -6.38
C PRO A 42 8.49 -30.87 -6.75
N ILE A 43 7.55 -30.34 -7.54
CA ILE A 43 7.56 -28.94 -7.98
C ILE A 43 7.46 -28.04 -6.75
N LEU A 44 8.51 -27.26 -6.49
CA LEU A 44 8.50 -26.21 -5.48
C LEU A 44 8.08 -24.90 -6.14
N MET A 45 6.87 -24.43 -5.82
CA MET A 45 6.31 -23.24 -6.49
C MET A 45 7.28 -22.05 -6.49
N LEU A 46 7.43 -21.42 -7.67
CA LEU A 46 8.32 -20.28 -7.89
C LEU A 46 7.94 -19.07 -7.03
N ASP A 47 6.65 -18.89 -6.76
CA ASP A 47 6.13 -18.20 -5.58
C ASP A 47 4.60 -18.32 -5.56
N GLU A 48 4.06 -18.99 -4.55
CA GLU A 48 2.67 -18.80 -4.16
C GLU A 48 2.57 -18.80 -2.64
N ARG A 49 3.12 -17.77 -1.99
CA ARG A 49 2.47 -17.34 -0.75
C ARG A 49 1.15 -16.73 -1.18
N ALA A 50 0.05 -17.45 -0.96
CA ALA A 50 -1.27 -16.85 -1.00
C ALA A 50 -1.24 -15.69 0.00
N GLN A 51 -1.13 -14.47 -0.52
CA GLN A 51 -1.16 -13.29 0.34
C GLN A 51 -2.53 -13.29 1.03
N PRO A 52 -2.56 -13.03 2.35
CA PRO A 52 -3.81 -13.03 3.09
C PRO A 52 -4.77 -12.01 2.50
N LYS A 53 -6.07 -12.25 2.62
CA LYS A 53 -7.07 -11.23 2.27
C LYS A 53 -7.09 -10.15 3.34
N PHE A 54 -7.41 -8.90 2.96
CA PHE A 54 -7.60 -7.84 3.94
C PHE A 54 -8.64 -8.23 5.01
N PRO A 55 -8.34 -8.07 6.31
CA PRO A 55 -9.25 -8.41 7.40
C PRO A 55 -10.33 -7.33 7.55
N VAL A 56 -11.31 -7.34 6.65
CA VAL A 56 -12.42 -6.35 6.64
C VAL A 56 -13.24 -6.34 7.93
N ASP A 57 -13.29 -7.46 8.65
CA ASP A 57 -13.98 -7.56 9.94
C ASP A 57 -13.27 -6.79 11.06
N ALA A 58 -11.97 -6.48 10.90
CA ALA A 58 -11.22 -5.62 11.81
C ALA A 58 -11.52 -4.11 11.61
N LEU A 59 -12.28 -3.74 10.58
CA LEU A 59 -12.67 -2.36 10.36
C LEU A 59 -13.97 -2.02 11.14
N PRO A 60 -14.04 -0.82 11.74
CA PRO A 60 -15.29 -0.24 12.24
C PRO A 60 -16.35 -0.17 11.14
N LYS A 61 -17.63 -0.26 11.55
CA LYS A 61 -18.79 -0.43 10.64
C LYS A 61 -18.75 0.50 9.42
N GLN A 62 -18.58 1.81 9.63
CA GLN A 62 -18.67 2.82 8.58
C GLN A 62 -17.56 2.67 7.53
N LEU A 63 -16.32 2.38 7.96
CA LEU A 63 -15.21 2.14 7.06
C LEU A 63 -15.36 0.79 6.34
N ARG A 64 -15.81 -0.25 7.05
CA ARG A 64 -16.02 -1.59 6.51
C ARG A 64 -17.10 -1.61 5.44
N ASP A 65 -18.26 -1.06 5.73
CA ASP A 65 -19.43 -1.11 4.85
C ASP A 65 -19.15 -0.34 3.55
N PHE A 66 -18.47 0.82 3.65
CA PHE A 66 -17.99 1.56 2.48
C PHE A 66 -16.94 0.77 1.69
N ALA A 67 -15.89 0.26 2.34
CA ALA A 67 -14.81 -0.45 1.64
C ALA A 67 -15.33 -1.69 0.90
N VAL A 68 -16.19 -2.49 1.55
CA VAL A 68 -16.82 -3.66 0.94
C VAL A 68 -17.79 -3.25 -0.17
N GLY A 69 -18.60 -2.21 0.06
CA GLY A 69 -19.58 -1.72 -0.90
C GLY A 69 -18.93 -1.26 -2.20
N ILE A 70 -17.96 -0.35 -2.12
CA ILE A 70 -17.31 0.21 -3.30
C ILE A 70 -16.43 -0.81 -4.04
N SER A 71 -15.75 -1.70 -3.30
CA SER A 71 -14.96 -2.78 -3.88
C SER A 71 -15.83 -3.73 -4.70
N ARG A 72 -17.02 -4.10 -4.21
CA ARG A 72 -17.98 -4.93 -4.94
C ARG A 72 -18.57 -4.22 -6.17
N GLU A 73 -18.87 -2.93 -6.02
CA GLU A 73 -19.42 -2.12 -7.12
C GLU A 73 -18.41 -1.97 -8.28
N GLN A 74 -17.16 -1.64 -7.95
CA GLN A 74 -16.10 -1.41 -8.94
C GLN A 74 -15.39 -2.70 -9.37
N GLN A 75 -15.55 -3.79 -8.63
CA GLN A 75 -14.86 -5.07 -8.81
C GLN A 75 -13.34 -4.91 -8.71
N THR A 76 -12.92 -4.29 -7.62
CA THR A 76 -11.52 -4.03 -7.26
C THR A 76 -11.19 -4.73 -5.93
N PRO A 77 -9.91 -4.98 -5.62
CA PRO A 77 -9.53 -5.49 -4.31
C PRO A 77 -10.05 -4.60 -3.17
N VAL A 78 -10.63 -5.21 -2.15
CA VAL A 78 -11.19 -4.49 -0.99
C VAL A 78 -10.12 -3.74 -0.20
N ASP A 79 -8.90 -4.26 -0.27
CA ASP A 79 -7.65 -3.77 0.32
C ASP A 79 -7.38 -2.33 -0.13
N LEU A 80 -7.62 -2.01 -1.41
CA LEU A 80 -7.46 -0.65 -1.95
C LEU A 80 -8.47 0.31 -1.32
N ALA A 81 -9.74 -0.09 -1.23
CA ALA A 81 -10.79 0.73 -0.65
C ALA A 81 -10.58 0.93 0.86
N ALA A 82 -10.22 -0.13 1.57
CA ALA A 82 -9.96 -0.11 3.01
C ALA A 82 -8.77 0.79 3.37
N THR A 83 -7.62 0.60 2.73
CA THR A 83 -6.42 1.39 2.97
C THR A 83 -6.62 2.87 2.60
N THR A 84 -7.30 3.14 1.47
CA THR A 84 -7.61 4.52 1.07
C THR A 84 -8.54 5.20 2.08
N SER A 85 -9.56 4.49 2.57
CA SER A 85 -10.50 5.01 3.57
C SER A 85 -9.81 5.31 4.91
N LEU A 86 -8.90 4.41 5.36
CA LEU A 86 -8.08 4.62 6.56
C LEU A 86 -7.17 5.83 6.42
N ALA A 87 -6.51 6.00 5.26
CA ALA A 87 -5.67 7.16 4.98
C ALA A 87 -6.47 8.47 4.98
N ILE A 88 -7.64 8.49 4.34
CA ILE A 88 -8.49 9.69 4.33
C ILE A 88 -8.96 10.04 5.74
N PHE A 89 -9.42 9.05 6.51
CA PHE A 89 -9.86 9.31 7.88
C PHE A 89 -8.69 9.80 8.74
N SER A 90 -7.53 9.14 8.68
CA SER A 90 -6.26 9.61 9.28
C SER A 90 -5.95 11.08 8.97
N ALA A 91 -6.12 11.51 7.71
CA ALA A 91 -5.87 12.90 7.31
C ALA A 91 -6.79 13.91 8.02
N THR A 92 -8.05 13.53 8.30
CA THR A 92 -8.97 14.40 9.06
C THR A 92 -8.50 14.60 10.50
N LEU A 93 -7.81 13.59 11.07
CA LEU A 93 -7.35 13.51 12.44
C LEU A 93 -5.94 14.10 12.67
N ALA A 94 -5.20 14.39 11.59
CA ALA A 94 -3.85 14.95 11.68
C ALA A 94 -3.79 16.21 12.59
N GLN A 95 -2.76 16.26 13.43
CA GLN A 95 -2.50 17.22 14.52
C GLN A 95 -3.50 17.23 15.67
N LYS A 96 -4.56 16.42 15.62
CA LYS A 96 -5.56 16.31 16.69
C LYS A 96 -5.30 15.10 17.58
N ILE A 97 -4.75 14.02 17.01
CA ILE A 97 -4.65 12.74 17.72
C ILE A 97 -3.20 12.25 17.72
N ARG A 98 -2.73 11.91 18.92
CA ARG A 98 -1.47 11.21 19.14
C ARG A 98 -1.70 10.04 20.08
N ILE A 99 -0.91 8.98 19.96
CA ILE A 99 -1.02 7.77 20.79
C ILE A 99 0.30 7.49 21.52
N GLU A 100 0.23 7.15 22.80
CA GLU A 100 1.39 6.92 23.67
C GLU A 100 2.06 5.56 23.44
N THR A 101 3.38 5.60 23.28
CA THR A 101 4.27 4.43 23.25
C THR A 101 4.79 4.10 24.67
N ARG A 102 5.57 3.02 24.80
CA ARG A 102 6.06 2.48 26.09
C ARG A 102 6.88 3.46 26.95
N HIS A 103 7.46 4.50 26.35
CA HIS A 103 8.37 5.44 27.04
C HIS A 103 7.77 6.83 27.28
N GLY A 104 6.44 6.96 27.28
CA GLY A 104 5.75 8.26 27.41
C GLY A 104 5.93 9.18 26.19
N GLN A 105 6.62 8.69 25.16
CA GLN A 105 6.62 9.30 23.84
C GLN A 105 5.25 9.09 23.19
N SER A 106 4.90 9.94 22.22
CA SER A 106 3.66 9.78 21.47
C SER A 106 3.90 9.93 19.99
N VAL A 107 3.21 9.13 19.21
CA VAL A 107 3.33 9.13 17.75
C VAL A 107 2.05 9.69 17.13
N PRO A 108 2.15 10.45 16.04
CA PRO A 108 1.01 11.04 15.38
C PRO A 108 0.17 10.00 14.64
N VAL A 109 -1.11 10.30 14.42
CA VAL A 109 -2.08 9.38 13.79
C VAL A 109 -1.88 9.17 12.28
N ASN A 110 -1.01 9.95 11.63
CA ASN A 110 -0.89 9.96 10.17
C ASN A 110 -0.37 8.62 9.60
N LEU A 111 -1.04 8.13 8.55
CA LEU A 111 -0.69 6.88 7.89
C LEU A 111 0.01 7.11 6.55
N PHE A 112 0.92 6.21 6.21
CA PHE A 112 1.60 6.14 4.91
C PHE A 112 1.26 4.79 4.32
N MET A 113 0.55 4.77 3.20
CA MET A 113 0.04 3.56 2.59
C MET A 113 0.37 3.52 1.10
N ALA A 114 0.77 2.35 0.62
CA ALA A 114 1.11 2.11 -0.77
C ALA A 114 0.41 0.84 -1.25
N ASN A 115 -0.49 0.99 -2.21
CA ASN A 115 -1.19 -0.11 -2.85
C ASN A 115 -0.52 -0.42 -4.18
N ILE A 116 0.01 -1.62 -4.32
CA ILE A 116 0.55 -2.15 -5.57
C ILE A 116 -0.57 -2.88 -6.28
N THR A 117 -1.01 -2.35 -7.42
CA THR A 117 -2.17 -2.84 -8.19
C THR A 117 -1.92 -2.75 -9.70
N GLN A 118 -2.89 -3.08 -10.56
CA GLN A 118 -2.68 -2.99 -12.00
C GLN A 118 -2.68 -1.55 -12.56
N GLY A 119 -3.22 -0.59 -11.81
CA GLY A 119 -3.41 0.78 -12.29
C GLY A 119 -4.60 0.90 -13.23
N SER A 120 -5.75 0.33 -12.85
CA SER A 120 -6.96 0.34 -13.69
C SER A 120 -7.88 1.53 -13.40
N LEU A 121 -8.70 1.95 -14.38
CA LEU A 121 -9.69 3.02 -14.18
C LEU A 121 -10.68 2.73 -13.04
N ALA A 122 -10.97 1.46 -12.77
CA ALA A 122 -11.85 1.09 -11.65
C ALA A 122 -11.19 1.38 -10.29
N GLU A 123 -9.87 1.20 -10.19
CA GLU A 123 -9.08 1.54 -9.00
C GLU A 123 -9.02 3.05 -8.80
N GLU A 124 -8.81 3.81 -9.88
CA GLU A 124 -8.89 5.29 -9.86
C GLU A 124 -10.26 5.78 -9.38
N ASN A 125 -11.36 5.15 -9.85
CA ASN A 125 -12.71 5.48 -9.39
C ASN A 125 -12.88 5.23 -7.88
N VAL A 126 -12.37 4.11 -7.36
CA VAL A 126 -12.43 3.82 -5.91
C VAL A 126 -11.75 4.93 -5.10
N ILE A 127 -10.57 5.36 -5.54
CA ILE A 127 -9.82 6.43 -4.88
C ILE A 127 -10.59 7.75 -4.96
N GLY A 128 -11.11 8.09 -6.14
CA GLY A 128 -11.86 9.32 -6.36
C GLY A 128 -13.12 9.40 -5.51
N GLU A 129 -13.91 8.33 -5.46
CA GLU A 129 -15.12 8.24 -4.64
C GLU A 129 -14.80 8.31 -3.14
N ALA A 130 -13.79 7.58 -2.66
CA ALA A 130 -13.36 7.63 -1.26
C ALA A 130 -12.92 9.04 -0.86
N ARG A 131 -12.20 9.74 -1.76
CA ARG A 131 -11.66 11.08 -1.55
C ARG A 131 -12.70 12.20 -1.69
N SER A 132 -13.79 11.96 -2.39
CA SER A 132 -14.79 12.97 -2.79
C SER A 132 -15.30 13.81 -1.63
N VAL A 133 -15.65 13.19 -0.49
CA VAL A 133 -16.17 13.89 0.69
C VAL A 133 -15.12 14.83 1.28
N PHE A 134 -13.86 14.37 1.36
CA PHE A 134 -12.78 15.17 1.92
C PHE A 134 -12.44 16.38 1.02
N GLU A 135 -12.49 16.20 -0.31
CA GLU A 135 -12.35 17.28 -1.28
C GLU A 135 -13.48 18.31 -1.19
N GLN A 136 -14.72 17.85 -1.06
CA GLN A 136 -15.88 18.74 -0.92
C GLN A 136 -15.76 19.60 0.34
N LEU A 137 -15.29 19.02 1.46
CA LEU A 137 -15.05 19.76 2.69
C LEU A 137 -13.94 20.80 2.53
N GLU A 138 -12.86 20.49 1.80
CA GLU A 138 -11.81 21.47 1.49
C GLU A 138 -12.38 22.62 0.64
N LEU A 139 -13.10 22.31 -0.44
CA LEU A 139 -13.70 23.29 -1.33
C LEU A 139 -14.66 24.22 -0.58
N HIS A 140 -15.51 23.66 0.27
CA HIS A 140 -16.42 24.43 1.12
C HIS A 140 -15.65 25.36 2.08
N SER A 141 -14.58 24.85 2.71
CA SER A 141 -13.72 25.67 3.55
C SER A 141 -13.04 26.80 2.76
N VAL A 142 -12.59 26.54 1.53
CA VAL A 142 -12.01 27.56 0.65
C VAL A 142 -13.03 28.65 0.33
N GLU A 143 -14.27 28.28 0.02
CA GLU A 143 -15.35 29.22 -0.28
C GLU A 143 -15.70 30.11 0.91
N GLN A 144 -15.77 29.55 2.12
CA GLN A 144 -16.00 30.32 3.35
C GLN A 144 -14.88 31.32 3.64
N TRP A 145 -13.61 30.95 3.38
CA TRP A 145 -12.45 31.79 3.70
C TRP A 145 -12.11 32.83 2.62
N ARG A 146 -12.57 32.63 1.37
CA ARG A 146 -12.30 33.54 0.24
C ARG A 146 -12.68 35.01 0.52
N PRO A 147 -13.88 35.34 1.03
CA PRO A 147 -14.25 36.73 1.31
C PRO A 147 -13.34 37.38 2.37
N GLU A 148 -13.05 36.66 3.46
CA GLU A 148 -12.21 37.17 4.54
C GLU A 148 -10.76 37.39 4.07
N ILE A 149 -10.21 36.47 3.26
CA ILE A 149 -8.88 36.64 2.68
C ILE A 149 -8.85 37.84 1.71
N ALA A 150 -9.88 38.02 0.87
CA ALA A 150 -9.98 39.17 -0.01
C ALA A 150 -10.03 40.49 0.77
N LYS A 151 -10.80 40.54 1.88
CA LYS A 151 -10.86 41.69 2.79
C LYS A 151 -9.48 41.99 3.40
N ARG A 152 -8.80 40.99 3.95
CA ARG A 152 -7.45 41.15 4.54
C ARG A 152 -6.41 41.58 3.51
N GLN A 153 -6.47 41.06 2.28
CA GLN A 153 -5.60 41.48 1.19
C GLN A 153 -5.85 42.94 0.79
N CYS A 154 -7.12 43.38 0.77
CA CYS A 154 -7.47 44.77 0.50
C CYS A 154 -6.88 45.71 1.56
N LEU A 155 -7.14 45.43 2.84
CA LEU A 155 -6.62 46.20 3.97
C LEU A 155 -5.08 46.24 3.94
N ARG A 156 -4.42 45.09 3.74
CA ARG A 156 -2.95 45.04 3.64
C ARG A 156 -2.41 45.86 2.47
N ARG A 157 -3.10 45.93 1.32
CA ARG A 157 -2.70 46.81 0.20
C ARG A 157 -2.83 48.29 0.57
N GLN A 158 -3.92 48.67 1.25
CA GLN A 158 -4.10 50.04 1.73
C GLN A 158 -3.02 50.44 2.74
N ASP A 159 -2.74 49.58 3.72
CA ASP A 159 -1.69 49.79 4.73
C ASP A 159 -0.30 49.88 4.09
N LYS A 160 0.03 49.01 3.12
CA LYS A 160 1.30 49.12 2.36
C LYS A 160 1.41 50.43 1.58
N ASN A 161 0.32 50.92 1.00
CA ASN A 161 0.32 52.20 0.31
C ASN A 161 0.48 53.37 1.28
N ARG A 162 -0.13 53.28 2.47
CA ARG A 162 0.07 54.26 3.55
C ARG A 162 1.50 54.25 4.07
N LEU A 163 2.08 53.07 4.31
CA LEU A 163 3.47 52.91 4.74
C LEU A 163 4.43 53.60 3.76
N ARG A 164 4.29 53.32 2.45
CA ARG A 164 5.10 53.98 1.41
C ARG A 164 4.98 55.51 1.39
N ARG A 165 3.81 56.06 1.76
CA ARG A 165 3.64 57.52 1.88
C ARG A 165 4.33 58.06 3.12
N LEU A 166 4.15 57.39 4.27
CA LEU A 166 4.80 57.78 5.52
C LEU A 166 6.32 57.66 5.45
N GLU A 167 6.86 56.63 4.81
CA GLU A 167 8.31 56.47 4.58
C GLU A 167 8.90 57.61 3.74
N ARG A 168 8.14 58.15 2.77
CA ARG A 168 8.58 59.33 2.00
C ARG A 168 8.55 60.60 2.83
N LEU A 169 7.51 60.79 3.64
CA LEU A 169 7.35 61.97 4.51
C LEU A 169 8.24 61.93 5.77
N GLY A 170 8.65 60.74 6.20
CA GLY A 170 9.51 60.51 7.37
C GLY A 170 10.97 60.91 7.18
N MET A 171 11.37 61.32 5.97
CA MET A 171 12.65 61.99 5.74
C MET A 171 12.67 63.39 6.38
N ASP A 172 11.49 64.04 6.48
CA ASP A 172 11.35 65.44 6.91
C ASP A 172 10.72 65.61 8.29
N SER A 173 10.14 64.55 8.88
CA SER A 173 9.42 64.62 10.16
C SER A 173 9.56 63.34 11.00
N THR A 174 9.98 63.51 12.26
CA THR A 174 10.09 62.42 13.26
C THR A 174 8.77 61.71 13.48
N ARG A 175 7.65 62.46 13.57
CA ARG A 175 6.32 61.87 13.78
C ARG A 175 5.91 60.93 12.63
N SER A 176 6.17 61.33 11.39
CA SER A 176 5.88 60.50 10.21
C SER A 176 6.74 59.22 10.17
N ARG A 177 7.96 59.28 10.73
CA ARG A 177 8.85 58.13 10.88
C ARG A 177 8.32 57.14 11.92
N ASP A 178 7.88 57.63 13.07
CA ASP A 178 7.33 56.78 14.13
C ASP A 178 6.03 56.09 13.66
N GLU A 179 5.13 56.82 13.00
CA GLU A 179 3.91 56.24 12.40
C GLU A 179 4.22 55.19 11.30
N ALA A 180 5.31 55.38 10.53
CA ALA A 180 5.75 54.39 9.55
C ALA A 180 6.26 53.11 10.22
N LEU A 181 7.04 53.23 11.31
CA LEU A 181 7.55 52.10 12.07
C LEU A 181 6.42 51.28 12.70
N GLU A 182 5.46 51.95 13.35
CA GLU A 182 4.28 51.28 13.91
C GLU A 182 3.49 50.52 12.85
N LEU A 183 3.28 51.13 11.69
CA LEU A 183 2.55 50.50 10.60
C LEU A 183 3.32 49.33 9.98
N ALA A 184 4.64 49.41 9.89
CA ALA A 184 5.50 48.31 9.43
C ALA A 184 5.42 47.12 10.40
N ILE A 185 5.49 47.35 11.72
CA ILE A 185 5.32 46.32 12.74
C ILE A 185 3.93 45.68 12.64
N LYS A 186 2.88 46.50 12.51
CA LYS A 186 1.49 46.02 12.36
C LYS A 186 1.33 45.12 11.12
N LEU A 187 1.96 45.49 10.01
CA LEU A 187 1.96 44.71 8.78
C LEU A 187 2.68 43.36 8.94
N GLU A 188 3.74 43.29 9.74
CA GLU A 188 4.45 42.04 9.97
C GLU A 188 3.69 41.12 10.95
N GLN A 189 3.09 41.69 11.99
CA GLN A 189 2.29 40.95 12.99
C GLN A 189 0.96 40.41 12.43
N ASN A 190 0.44 40.98 11.35
CA ASN A 190 -0.83 40.58 10.73
C ASN A 190 -0.65 40.08 9.28
N PRO A 191 -0.02 38.91 9.08
CA PRO A 191 0.06 38.30 7.76
C PRO A 191 -1.33 37.89 7.24
N VAL A 192 -1.50 37.91 5.92
CA VAL A 192 -2.71 37.36 5.30
C VAL A 192 -2.61 35.83 5.37
N PRO A 193 -3.58 35.13 5.98
CA PRO A 193 -3.57 33.67 6.02
C PRO A 193 -3.68 33.10 4.59
N ALA A 194 -3.04 31.96 4.37
CA ALA A 194 -3.22 31.20 3.15
C ALA A 194 -4.66 30.65 3.07
N LEU A 195 -5.13 30.37 1.85
CA LEU A 195 -6.37 29.62 1.69
C LEU A 195 -6.20 28.20 2.26
N PRO A 196 -7.24 27.63 2.89
CA PRO A 196 -7.21 26.24 3.32
C PRO A 196 -6.81 25.32 2.16
N ARG A 197 -5.88 24.41 2.44
CA ARG A 197 -5.47 23.33 1.55
C ARG A 197 -5.10 22.15 2.42
N TRP A 198 -5.88 21.09 2.36
CA TRP A 198 -5.65 19.86 3.09
C TRP A 198 -5.07 18.80 2.16
N ILE A 199 -5.43 18.83 0.88
CA ILE A 199 -5.04 17.85 -0.12
C ILE A 199 -3.98 18.40 -1.07
N VAL A 200 -2.98 17.58 -1.36
CA VAL A 200 -1.89 17.86 -2.29
C VAL A 200 -1.68 16.67 -3.21
N ASP A 201 -1.79 16.92 -4.51
CA ASP A 201 -1.39 15.98 -5.56
C ASP A 201 0.08 16.21 -5.97
N ASP A 202 0.57 15.51 -7.00
CA ASP A 202 1.94 15.58 -7.53
C ASP A 202 2.51 17.02 -7.53
N THR A 203 3.33 17.30 -6.52
CA THR A 203 3.90 18.62 -6.28
C THR A 203 5.42 18.52 -6.19
N THR A 204 6.08 19.55 -6.68
CA THR A 204 7.54 19.63 -6.58
C THR A 204 7.97 19.85 -5.12
N PRO A 205 9.16 19.37 -4.68
CA PRO A 205 9.65 19.54 -3.31
C PRO A 205 9.52 20.97 -2.73
N GLY A 206 9.99 21.99 -3.47
CA GLY A 206 9.91 23.37 -3.00
C GLY A 206 8.49 23.96 -2.95
N ARG A 207 7.49 23.31 -3.57
CA ARG A 207 6.08 23.64 -3.36
C ARG A 207 5.53 22.93 -2.11
N LEU A 208 5.99 21.71 -1.83
CA LEU A 208 5.60 20.96 -0.64
C LEU A 208 6.03 21.69 0.64
N ASP A 209 7.28 22.16 0.72
CA ASP A 209 7.78 22.95 1.86
C ASP A 209 6.91 24.19 2.11
N LYS A 210 6.58 24.90 1.03
CA LYS A 210 5.69 26.07 1.08
C LYS A 210 4.30 25.71 1.60
N HIS A 211 3.71 24.61 1.10
CA HIS A 211 2.39 24.17 1.53
C HIS A 211 2.37 23.73 2.99
N LEU A 212 3.42 23.05 3.47
CA LEU A 212 3.55 22.69 4.88
C LEU A 212 3.55 23.93 5.77
N VAL A 213 4.28 24.98 5.40
CA VAL A 213 4.25 26.23 6.18
C VAL A 213 2.89 26.91 6.11
N GLU A 214 2.32 27.08 4.90
CA GLU A 214 1.02 27.72 4.69
C GLU A 214 -0.12 27.02 5.46
N GLN A 215 -0.04 25.70 5.61
CA GLN A 215 -1.05 24.85 6.24
C GLN A 215 -0.63 24.38 7.64
N LYS A 216 0.35 25.05 8.25
CA LYS A 216 0.84 24.81 9.61
C LYS A 216 1.26 23.36 9.89
N GLY A 217 1.76 22.66 8.88
CA GLY A 217 2.30 21.31 8.97
C GLY A 217 1.31 20.19 8.65
N LYS A 218 0.03 20.47 8.40
CA LYS A 218 -0.99 19.44 8.11
C LYS A 218 -1.26 19.32 6.62
N LEU A 219 -0.97 18.14 6.04
CA LEU A 219 -1.32 17.83 4.65
C LEU A 219 -1.72 16.36 4.46
N ALA A 220 -2.49 16.09 3.41
CA ALA A 220 -2.79 14.78 2.88
C ALA A 220 -2.26 14.72 1.45
N ALA A 221 -1.32 13.82 1.19
CA ALA A 221 -0.69 13.64 -0.09
C ALA A 221 -1.27 12.40 -0.78
N PHE A 222 -1.93 12.60 -1.92
CA PHE A 222 -2.46 11.52 -2.74
C PHE A 222 -1.69 11.53 -4.06
N TYR A 223 -0.74 10.61 -4.18
CA TYR A 223 0.23 10.64 -5.27
C TYR A 223 -0.08 9.61 -6.35
N GLY A 224 0.14 10.05 -7.59
CA GLY A 224 0.14 9.18 -8.75
C GLY A 224 1.53 8.61 -9.04
N GLU A 225 1.65 7.97 -10.20
CA GLU A 225 2.85 7.25 -10.63
C GLU A 225 4.13 8.09 -10.64
N ALA A 226 4.07 9.37 -11.04
CA ALA A 226 5.26 10.21 -11.17
C ALA A 226 5.95 10.48 -9.82
N ALA A 227 5.16 10.70 -8.76
CA ALA A 227 5.70 10.90 -7.41
C ALA A 227 6.24 9.60 -6.78
N ILE A 228 5.76 8.44 -7.22
CA ILE A 228 6.31 7.13 -6.84
C ILE A 228 7.75 7.00 -7.29
N LEU A 229 8.05 7.36 -8.54
CA LEU A 229 9.42 7.32 -9.04
C LEU A 229 10.33 8.27 -8.25
N ASP A 230 9.86 9.47 -7.88
CA ASP A 230 10.67 10.41 -7.10
C ASP A 230 10.94 9.92 -5.67
N LEU A 231 9.93 9.32 -5.01
CA LEU A 231 10.02 8.91 -3.62
C LEU A 231 10.70 7.54 -3.43
N PHE A 232 10.44 6.58 -4.34
CA PHE A 232 10.82 5.17 -4.18
C PHE A 232 12.12 4.79 -4.92
N THR A 233 12.51 5.49 -6.00
CA THR A 233 13.73 5.13 -6.78
C THR A 233 15.05 5.37 -6.03
N GLY A 234 15.05 6.10 -4.92
CA GLY A 234 16.26 6.28 -4.12
C GLY A 234 17.41 7.05 -4.79
N THR A 235 17.12 7.80 -5.86
CA THR A 235 18.09 8.59 -6.65
C THR A 235 18.95 9.53 -5.78
N GLN A 236 20.24 9.69 -6.13
CA GLN A 236 21.23 10.49 -5.39
C GLN A 236 21.13 12.01 -5.56
N SER A 237 20.12 12.53 -6.27
CA SER A 237 19.99 13.98 -6.40
C SER A 237 19.72 14.58 -5.01
N LYS A 238 20.50 15.62 -4.64
CA LYS A 238 20.36 16.30 -3.34
C LYS A 238 18.91 16.67 -3.03
N ARG A 239 18.17 17.09 -4.07
CA ARG A 239 16.75 17.42 -4.00
C ARG A 239 15.85 16.24 -3.61
N ARG A 240 16.04 15.06 -4.21
CA ARG A 240 15.25 13.85 -3.88
C ARG A 240 15.61 13.28 -2.51
N MET A 241 16.85 13.44 -2.05
CA MET A 241 17.24 13.08 -0.68
C MET A 241 16.54 13.96 0.35
N ALA A 242 16.54 15.27 0.15
CA ALA A 242 15.85 16.22 1.03
C ALA A 242 14.34 15.94 1.10
N GLN A 243 13.71 15.62 -0.04
CA GLN A 243 12.30 15.24 -0.06
C GLN A 243 12.03 13.96 0.76
N ARG A 244 12.83 12.90 0.60
CA ARG A 244 12.66 11.66 1.38
C ARG A 244 12.86 11.86 2.87
N GLU A 245 13.76 12.76 3.26
CA GLU A 245 13.94 13.17 4.65
C GLU A 245 12.72 13.94 5.16
N LEU A 246 12.20 14.88 4.39
CA LEU A 246 10.98 15.62 4.73
C LEU A 246 9.80 14.69 5.00
N PHE A 247 9.56 13.70 4.13
CA PHE A 247 8.50 12.71 4.35
C PHE A 247 8.70 11.90 5.62
N ARG A 248 9.93 11.50 5.95
CA ARG A 248 10.22 10.79 7.22
C ARG A 248 9.95 11.68 8.44
N ARG A 249 10.36 12.94 8.42
CA ARG A 249 10.04 13.91 9.47
C ARG A 249 8.53 14.11 9.62
N CYS A 250 7.82 14.19 8.49
CA CYS A 250 6.37 14.33 8.48
C CYS A 250 5.65 13.04 8.91
N HIS A 251 6.25 11.87 8.68
CA HIS A 251 5.76 10.62 9.25
C HIS A 251 5.88 10.65 10.77
N GLY A 252 7.03 11.04 11.32
CA GLY A 252 7.26 11.13 12.77
C GLY A 252 6.52 12.26 13.52
N GLY A 253 5.97 13.26 12.82
CA GLY A 253 5.41 14.44 13.48
C GLY A 253 6.49 15.38 14.02
N GLU A 254 7.65 15.45 13.34
CA GLU A 254 8.80 16.21 13.81
C GLU A 254 8.72 17.70 13.48
N LYS A 255 9.34 18.51 14.34
CA LYS A 255 9.53 19.94 14.10
C LYS A 255 10.72 20.21 13.18
N PHE A 256 10.58 21.15 12.25
CA PHE A 256 11.71 21.62 11.43
C PHE A 256 11.53 23.05 10.92
N LEU A 257 12.64 23.67 10.56
CA LEU A 257 12.68 25.01 9.97
C LEU A 257 12.66 24.92 8.45
N VAL A 258 11.81 25.72 7.82
CA VAL A 258 11.74 25.90 6.37
C VAL A 258 12.30 27.26 6.01
N GLU A 259 13.25 27.29 5.10
CA GLU A 259 13.74 28.54 4.51
C GLU A 259 12.83 28.96 3.35
N GLN A 260 12.17 30.09 3.51
CA GLN A 260 11.33 30.70 2.49
C GLN A 260 12.13 31.64 1.58
N ARG A 261 11.50 32.04 0.47
CA ARG A 261 12.05 33.08 -0.42
C ARG A 261 12.31 34.36 0.36
N GLY A 262 13.51 34.92 0.19
CA GLY A 262 13.94 36.13 0.91
C GLY A 262 14.62 35.85 2.24
N GLY A 263 15.01 34.60 2.53
CA GLY A 263 15.81 34.24 3.71
C GLY A 263 15.03 34.14 5.01
N ARG A 264 13.70 34.36 4.98
CA ARG A 264 12.82 34.16 6.13
C ARG A 264 12.80 32.67 6.49
N ARG A 265 12.97 32.35 7.77
CA ARG A 265 12.84 30.99 8.29
C ARG A 265 11.54 30.87 9.06
N GLU A 266 10.75 29.86 8.75
CA GLU A 266 9.50 29.58 9.44
C GLU A 266 9.55 28.19 10.07
N LEU A 267 9.10 28.09 11.31
CA LEU A 267 9.04 26.84 12.06
C LEU A 267 7.73 26.11 11.73
N VAL A 268 7.86 24.85 11.34
CA VAL A 268 6.75 23.89 11.32
C VAL A 268 6.92 23.01 12.55
N ASP A 269 6.01 23.13 13.53
CA ASP A 269 6.19 22.55 14.87
C ASP A 269 5.70 21.09 14.98
N ASP A 270 4.62 20.73 14.27
CA ASP A 270 4.07 19.36 14.24
C ASP A 270 3.74 18.97 12.79
N ALA A 271 4.77 18.66 12.00
CA ALA A 271 4.56 18.35 10.59
C ALA A 271 4.00 16.93 10.42
N GLN A 272 2.79 16.82 9.88
CA GLN A 272 2.10 15.55 9.65
C GLN A 272 1.57 15.49 8.22
N ILE A 273 2.11 14.53 7.46
CA ILE A 273 1.59 14.18 6.13
C ILE A 273 0.89 12.83 6.27
N THR A 274 -0.36 12.72 5.84
CA THR A 274 -0.93 11.41 5.52
C THR A 274 -0.66 11.13 4.05
N CYS A 275 -0.08 9.98 3.71
CA CYS A 275 0.34 9.66 2.35
C CYS A 275 -0.40 8.43 1.84
N GLN A 276 -1.10 8.56 0.72
CA GLN A 276 -1.71 7.44 0.03
C GLN A 276 -1.19 7.37 -1.40
N MET A 277 -0.74 6.19 -1.79
CA MET A 277 -0.13 5.96 -3.10
C MET A 277 -0.71 4.71 -3.75
N VAL A 278 -0.90 4.78 -5.06
CA VAL A 278 -1.21 3.62 -5.89
C VAL A 278 -0.10 3.43 -6.91
N VAL A 279 0.59 2.30 -6.77
CA VAL A 279 1.76 1.91 -7.54
C VAL A 279 1.31 0.86 -8.55
N PRO A 280 1.21 1.21 -9.85
CA PRO A 280 0.95 0.21 -10.86
C PRO A 280 2.09 -0.84 -10.88
N GLU A 281 1.77 -2.12 -10.96
CA GLU A 281 2.74 -3.22 -10.95
C GLU A 281 3.81 -3.05 -12.05
N TRP A 282 3.41 -2.58 -13.23
CA TRP A 282 4.32 -2.31 -14.35
C TRP A 282 5.34 -1.20 -14.05
N SER A 283 5.05 -0.28 -13.12
CA SER A 283 5.96 0.79 -12.71
C SER A 283 7.09 0.28 -11.78
N ILE A 284 6.94 -0.91 -11.21
CA ILE A 284 7.94 -1.51 -10.31
C ILE A 284 9.26 -1.75 -11.05
N GLU A 285 9.23 -2.16 -12.31
CA GLU A 285 10.46 -2.33 -13.10
C GLU A 285 11.29 -1.03 -13.19
N ALA A 286 10.62 0.12 -13.29
CA ALA A 286 11.30 1.41 -13.31
C ALA A 286 11.95 1.73 -11.95
N LEU A 287 11.33 1.30 -10.84
CA LEU A 287 11.91 1.40 -9.49
C LEU A 287 13.17 0.56 -9.35
N GLN A 288 13.16 -0.68 -9.86
CA GLN A 288 14.30 -1.61 -9.80
C GLN A 288 15.56 -1.06 -10.51
N ARG A 289 15.39 -0.38 -11.66
CA ARG A 289 16.50 0.14 -12.48
C ARG A 289 17.28 1.29 -11.83
N HIS A 290 16.66 2.03 -10.92
CA HIS A 290 17.21 3.29 -10.40
C HIS A 290 17.61 3.24 -8.92
N ARG A 291 17.39 2.11 -8.24
CA ARG A 291 17.53 2.00 -6.79
C ARG A 291 18.97 1.79 -6.31
N SER A 292 19.34 2.52 -5.26
CA SER A 292 20.58 2.29 -4.50
C SER A 292 20.34 1.33 -3.32
N ARG A 293 21.27 0.39 -3.09
CA ARG A 293 21.18 -0.76 -2.16
C ARG A 293 21.13 -0.45 -0.64
N ARG A 294 20.78 0.76 -0.20
CA ARG A 294 20.84 1.11 1.24
C ARG A 294 19.54 0.80 1.99
N GLY A 295 19.68 0.28 3.21
CA GLY A 295 18.64 -0.35 4.02
C GLY A 295 17.82 0.54 4.97
N ARG A 296 17.94 1.87 4.91
CA ARG A 296 17.04 2.81 5.63
C ARG A 296 16.62 3.95 4.72
N GLY A 297 15.34 4.29 4.77
CA GLY A 297 14.77 5.39 3.99
C GLY A 297 13.26 5.26 3.91
N VAL A 298 12.60 6.32 3.43
CA VAL A 298 11.14 6.58 3.48
C VAL A 298 10.19 5.40 3.20
N LEU A 299 10.63 4.32 2.55
CA LEU A 299 9.82 3.12 2.34
C LEU A 299 9.50 2.36 3.62
N ASP A 300 10.37 2.44 4.63
CA ASP A 300 10.10 1.87 5.95
C ASP A 300 8.87 2.52 6.62
N CYS A 301 8.52 3.75 6.22
CA CYS A 301 7.30 4.43 6.66
C CYS A 301 6.02 3.93 5.98
N PHE A 302 6.07 3.17 4.88
CA PHE A 302 4.86 2.78 4.14
C PHE A 302 4.33 1.41 4.55
N LEU A 303 3.02 1.30 4.78
CA LEU A 303 2.30 0.02 4.85
C LEU A 303 1.97 -0.41 3.40
N PHE A 304 2.46 -1.58 3.00
CA PHE A 304 2.35 -2.07 1.62
C PHE A 304 1.21 -3.08 1.49
N SER A 305 0.32 -2.83 0.53
CA SER A 305 -0.72 -3.76 0.12
C SER A 305 -0.43 -4.17 -1.33
N MET A 306 -0.42 -5.47 -1.63
CA MET A 306 -0.13 -6.01 -2.97
C MET A 306 -1.14 -7.11 -3.34
N PRO A 307 -2.46 -6.85 -3.24
CA PRO A 307 -3.48 -7.89 -3.32
C PRO A 307 -3.37 -8.75 -4.58
N LYS A 308 -3.56 -10.07 -4.45
CA LYS A 308 -3.66 -10.96 -5.62
C LYS A 308 -4.84 -10.52 -6.49
N GLN A 309 -4.59 -10.40 -7.78
CA GLN A 309 -5.61 -10.00 -8.76
C GLN A 309 -6.66 -11.11 -8.92
N GLN A 310 -7.93 -10.72 -9.14
CA GLN A 310 -8.93 -11.68 -9.62
C GLN A 310 -8.58 -12.07 -11.06
N ALA A 311 -8.11 -13.29 -11.26
CA ALA A 311 -7.92 -13.84 -12.59
C ALA A 311 -9.28 -14.08 -13.25
N GLY A 312 -9.54 -13.40 -14.38
CA GLY A 312 -10.73 -13.64 -15.20
C GLY A 312 -11.51 -12.37 -15.56
N PRO A 313 -12.47 -12.48 -16.49
CA PRO A 313 -13.30 -11.35 -16.90
C PRO A 313 -14.16 -10.85 -15.75
N ARG A 314 -14.32 -9.52 -15.66
CA ARG A 314 -15.24 -8.88 -14.71
C ARG A 314 -16.65 -9.41 -14.90
N ASN A 315 -17.26 -9.93 -13.84
CA ASN A 315 -18.66 -10.36 -13.90
C ASN A 315 -19.59 -9.15 -13.75
N LEU A 316 -19.94 -8.51 -14.87
CA LEU A 316 -20.81 -7.32 -14.86
C LEU A 316 -22.19 -7.59 -14.25
N LYS A 317 -22.66 -8.85 -14.21
CA LYS A 317 -23.94 -9.23 -13.61
C LYS A 317 -23.91 -9.23 -12.08
N ASP A 318 -22.74 -9.40 -11.49
CA ASP A 318 -22.56 -9.42 -10.02
C ASP A 318 -22.29 -8.03 -9.44
N ARG A 319 -22.23 -6.99 -10.28
CA ARG A 319 -22.05 -5.61 -9.82
C ARG A 319 -23.28 -5.19 -9.02
N ARG A 320 -23.04 -4.90 -7.74
CA ARG A 320 -24.05 -4.35 -6.83
C ARG A 320 -23.68 -2.92 -6.53
N THR A 321 -24.61 -2.00 -6.75
CA THR A 321 -24.46 -0.61 -6.32
C THR A 321 -24.29 -0.56 -4.81
N MET A 322 -23.35 0.24 -4.34
CA MET A 322 -23.15 0.48 -2.92
C MET A 322 -24.42 1.07 -2.29
N SER A 323 -24.78 0.61 -1.08
CA SER A 323 -25.96 1.10 -0.38
C SER A 323 -25.82 2.57 0.02
N HIS A 324 -26.92 3.33 0.01
CA HIS A 324 -26.94 4.71 0.50
C HIS A 324 -26.47 4.83 1.95
N GLU A 325 -26.79 3.86 2.82
CA GLU A 325 -26.33 3.84 4.22
C GLU A 325 -24.80 3.80 4.32
N ALA A 326 -24.14 2.97 3.51
CA ALA A 326 -22.68 2.88 3.49
C ALA A 326 -22.02 4.18 3.02
N ILE A 327 -22.57 4.82 1.98
CA ILE A 327 -22.10 6.12 1.46
C ILE A 327 -22.24 7.20 2.54
N GLN A 328 -23.43 7.29 3.13
CA GLN A 328 -23.76 8.30 4.13
C GLN A 328 -22.93 8.10 5.41
N GLY A 329 -22.87 6.87 5.93
CA GLY A 329 -22.12 6.54 7.14
C GLY A 329 -20.62 6.86 7.01
N TYR A 330 -20.02 6.57 5.85
CA TYR A 330 -18.64 6.97 5.57
C TYR A 330 -18.49 8.49 5.45
N GLY A 331 -19.37 9.15 4.72
CA GLY A 331 -19.34 10.60 4.57
C GLY A 331 -19.44 11.32 5.92
N ASP A 332 -20.39 10.94 6.75
CA ASP A 332 -20.62 11.47 8.09
C ASP A 332 -19.41 11.22 9.02
N LEU A 333 -18.73 10.07 8.90
CA LEU A 333 -17.50 9.79 9.63
C LEU A 333 -16.38 10.78 9.24
N ILE A 334 -16.15 10.99 7.94
CA ILE A 334 -15.12 11.93 7.46
C ILE A 334 -15.46 13.37 7.88
N VAL A 335 -16.72 13.77 7.79
CA VAL A 335 -17.22 15.08 8.25
C VAL A 335 -16.96 15.25 9.74
N SER A 336 -17.30 14.24 10.55
CA SER A 336 -17.15 14.28 12.01
C SER A 336 -15.67 14.40 12.42
N GLY A 337 -14.80 13.57 11.84
CA GLY A 337 -13.35 13.65 12.07
C GLY A 337 -12.77 15.02 11.69
N GLN A 338 -13.24 15.63 10.60
CA GLN A 338 -12.75 16.93 10.16
C GLN A 338 -13.28 18.11 11.00
N ARG A 339 -14.55 18.03 11.42
CA ARG A 339 -15.18 19.04 12.29
C ARG A 339 -14.57 19.04 13.69
N ASN A 340 -14.21 17.89 14.24
CA ASN A 340 -13.58 17.80 15.55
C ASN A 340 -12.37 18.74 15.64
N LYS A 341 -12.33 19.57 16.68
CA LYS A 341 -11.23 20.51 16.98
C LYS A 341 -10.48 20.14 18.26
N GLN A 342 -10.95 19.15 19.00
CA GLN A 342 -10.31 18.71 20.23
C GLN A 342 -9.05 17.91 19.92
N SER A 343 -8.04 18.09 20.78
CA SER A 343 -6.79 17.34 20.73
C SER A 343 -6.82 16.24 21.79
N TYR A 344 -6.41 15.03 21.40
CA TYR A 344 -6.45 13.84 22.23
C TYR A 344 -5.08 13.18 22.30
N ARG A 345 -4.74 12.71 23.50
CA ARG A 345 -3.55 11.89 23.75
C ARG A 345 -3.98 10.50 24.20
N LEU A 346 -4.07 9.60 23.22
CA LEU A 346 -4.54 8.25 23.43
C LEU A 346 -3.54 7.41 24.23
N LYS A 347 -4.07 6.62 25.17
CA LYS A 347 -3.31 5.65 25.96
C LYS A 347 -3.96 4.28 25.82
N LEU A 348 -3.17 3.23 25.83
CA LEU A 348 -3.72 1.88 25.88
C LEU A 348 -4.23 1.60 27.30
N SER A 349 -5.38 0.92 27.42
CA SER A 349 -5.76 0.29 28.68
C SER A 349 -4.70 -0.74 29.11
N SER A 350 -4.71 -1.17 30.37
CA SER A 350 -3.74 -2.17 30.86
C SER A 350 -3.79 -3.48 30.06
N GLU A 351 -4.99 -3.96 29.73
CA GLU A 351 -5.18 -5.17 28.92
C GLU A 351 -4.72 -4.96 27.47
N ALA A 352 -5.06 -3.81 26.87
CA ALA A 352 -4.63 -3.45 25.52
C ALA A 352 -3.10 -3.30 25.43
N ARG A 353 -2.46 -2.74 26.46
CA ARG A 353 -1.00 -2.64 26.56
C ARG A 353 -0.36 -4.02 26.60
N HIS A 354 -0.86 -4.92 27.47
CA HIS A 354 -0.33 -6.28 27.56
C HIS A 354 -0.47 -7.03 26.23
N ARG A 355 -1.64 -6.93 25.57
CA ARG A 355 -1.86 -7.53 24.25
C ARG A 355 -0.93 -6.97 23.17
N PHE A 356 -0.61 -5.68 23.26
CA PHE A 356 0.32 -5.01 22.34
C PHE A 356 1.77 -5.43 22.60
N GLU A 357 2.18 -5.61 23.86
CA GLU A 357 3.52 -6.13 24.22
C GLU A 357 3.76 -7.52 23.62
N LEU A 358 2.78 -8.42 23.67
CA LEU A 358 2.86 -9.73 23.00
C LEU A 358 3.05 -9.62 21.48
N PHE A 359 2.51 -8.56 20.86
CA PHE A 359 2.73 -8.29 19.44
C PHE A 359 4.12 -7.71 19.18
N GLU A 360 4.65 -6.86 20.07
CA GLU A 360 6.05 -6.39 19.98
C GLU A 360 7.03 -7.57 20.07
N GLU A 361 6.79 -8.52 20.98
CA GLU A 361 7.56 -9.76 21.11
C GLU A 361 7.50 -10.62 19.83
N GLU A 362 6.30 -10.79 19.26
CA GLU A 362 6.12 -11.48 17.97
C GLU A 362 6.94 -10.82 16.87
N VAL A 363 6.93 -9.49 16.77
CA VAL A 363 7.72 -8.75 15.77
C VAL A 363 9.22 -8.95 15.98
N GLU A 364 9.69 -8.92 17.23
CA GLU A 364 11.10 -9.13 17.55
C GLU A 364 11.57 -10.55 17.19
N GLU A 365 10.74 -11.58 17.43
CA GLU A 365 11.02 -12.94 16.97
C GLU A 365 11.17 -13.03 15.45
N HIS A 366 10.31 -12.33 14.69
CA HIS A 366 10.40 -12.28 13.23
C HIS A 366 11.69 -11.58 12.77
N LEU A 367 12.09 -10.50 13.45
CA LEU A 367 13.35 -9.79 13.20
C LEU A 367 14.56 -10.69 13.41
N MET A 368 14.58 -11.52 14.46
CA MET A 368 15.67 -12.47 14.72
C MET A 368 15.80 -13.55 13.65
N ARG A 369 14.68 -14.06 13.12
CA ARG A 369 14.67 -15.14 12.11
C ARG A 369 15.10 -14.68 10.70
N ARG A 370 15.10 -13.37 10.41
CA ARG A 370 15.31 -12.83 9.04
C ARG A 370 16.49 -11.83 8.94
N PRO A 371 17.75 -12.23 9.19
CA PRO A 371 18.88 -11.31 9.30
C PRO A 371 19.38 -10.72 7.96
N LYS A 372 19.01 -11.29 6.80
CA LYS A 372 19.64 -10.95 5.50
C LYS A 372 18.91 -9.88 4.67
N GLU A 373 17.67 -9.51 5.02
CA GLU A 373 16.84 -8.57 4.24
C GLU A 373 16.78 -7.19 4.90
N ALA A 374 17.85 -6.37 4.73
CA ALA A 374 18.02 -5.12 5.49
C ALA A 374 16.83 -4.13 5.42
N LEU A 375 16.17 -4.00 4.27
CA LEU A 375 15.01 -3.12 4.14
C LEU A 375 13.75 -3.69 4.79
N PHE A 376 13.44 -4.97 4.54
CA PHE A 376 12.29 -5.61 5.18
C PHE A 376 12.46 -5.61 6.70
N ARG A 377 13.68 -5.84 7.20
CA ARG A 377 14.02 -5.68 8.62
C ARG A 377 13.71 -4.26 9.12
N SER A 378 14.16 -3.22 8.40
CA SER A 378 13.89 -1.82 8.77
C SER A 378 12.41 -1.46 8.72
N TRP A 379 11.64 -2.09 7.82
CA TRP A 379 10.19 -1.91 7.75
C TRP A 379 9.49 -2.59 8.93
N LEU A 380 9.87 -3.84 9.23
CA LEU A 380 9.29 -4.65 10.30
C LEU A 380 9.56 -4.02 11.68
N ASP A 381 10.75 -3.44 11.89
CA ASP A 381 11.13 -2.66 13.08
C ASP A 381 10.18 -1.47 13.36
N ARG A 382 9.53 -0.92 12.32
CA ARG A 382 8.55 0.17 12.47
C ARG A 382 7.11 -0.30 12.63
N LEU A 383 6.83 -1.59 12.39
CA LEU A 383 5.47 -2.12 12.38
C LEU A 383 4.73 -1.88 13.73
N PRO A 384 5.35 -2.01 14.92
CA PRO A 384 4.67 -1.70 16.17
C PRO A 384 4.15 -0.26 16.22
N GLU A 385 4.97 0.72 15.83
CA GLU A 385 4.56 2.12 15.80
C GLU A 385 3.39 2.34 14.82
N GLN A 386 3.48 1.77 13.63
CA GLN A 386 2.40 1.85 12.62
C GLN A 386 1.10 1.21 13.11
N THR A 387 1.21 0.14 13.90
CA THR A 387 0.06 -0.54 14.51
C THR A 387 -0.66 0.35 15.52
N LEU A 388 0.09 1.12 16.32
CA LEU A 388 -0.49 2.13 17.21
C LEU A 388 -1.20 3.23 16.42
N ARG A 389 -0.65 3.66 15.28
CA ARG A 389 -1.31 4.64 14.40
C ARG A 389 -2.62 4.10 13.84
N ILE A 390 -2.63 2.84 13.38
CA ILE A 390 -3.86 2.15 12.95
C ILE A 390 -4.86 2.13 14.11
N ALA A 391 -4.45 1.70 15.31
CA ALA A 391 -5.32 1.65 16.48
C ALA A 391 -5.92 3.03 16.80
N ALA A 392 -5.12 4.10 16.73
CA ALA A 392 -5.60 5.46 16.91
C ALA A 392 -6.65 5.84 15.87
N VAL A 393 -6.47 5.49 14.60
CA VAL A 393 -7.47 5.72 13.53
C VAL A 393 -8.75 4.93 13.78
N LEU A 394 -8.65 3.65 14.15
CA LEU A 394 -9.82 2.82 14.45
C LEU A 394 -10.60 3.36 15.66
N HIS A 395 -9.90 3.66 16.75
CA HIS A 395 -10.47 4.23 17.98
C HIS A 395 -11.21 5.54 17.71
N SER A 396 -10.64 6.37 16.84
CA SER A 396 -11.20 7.68 16.49
C SER A 396 -12.52 7.59 15.74
N THR A 397 -12.94 6.40 15.28
CA THR A 397 -14.28 6.23 14.71
C THR A 397 -15.38 6.42 15.76
N ALA A 398 -15.07 6.41 17.05
CA ALA A 398 -15.99 6.83 18.12
C ALA A 398 -16.42 8.31 17.99
N LEU A 399 -15.70 9.13 17.21
CA LEU A 399 -16.13 10.48 16.84
C LEU A 399 -17.32 10.48 15.87
N TYR A 400 -17.67 9.34 15.28
CA TYR A 400 -18.86 9.19 14.47
C TYR A 400 -20.11 9.31 15.33
N GLN A 401 -20.82 10.42 15.19
CA GLN A 401 -22.14 10.59 15.76
C GLN A 401 -23.06 11.25 14.72
N PRO A 402 -23.96 10.49 14.09
CA PRO A 402 -24.93 11.08 13.18
C PRO A 402 -25.91 11.94 14.00
N ASN A 403 -26.19 13.15 13.51
CA ASN A 403 -27.26 14.04 14.00
C ASN A 403 -27.04 14.75 15.35
N LEU A 404 -25.81 14.90 15.85
CA LEU A 404 -25.53 15.73 17.03
C LEU A 404 -24.85 17.05 16.65
N GLU A 405 -25.30 18.16 17.26
CA GLU A 405 -24.76 19.51 17.06
C GLU A 405 -23.43 19.73 17.78
N GLU A 406 -23.21 19.02 18.90
CA GLU A 406 -21.98 19.08 19.68
C GLU A 406 -20.98 17.99 19.26
N SER A 407 -19.68 18.32 19.28
CA SER A 407 -18.64 17.33 18.98
C SER A 407 -18.51 16.33 20.14
N PRO A 408 -18.68 15.02 19.91
CA PRO A 408 -18.52 14.04 20.97
C PRO A 408 -17.13 14.09 21.59
N GLN A 409 -17.09 13.95 22.91
CA GLN A 409 -15.86 13.66 23.62
C GLN A 409 -15.55 12.17 23.44
N MET A 410 -14.44 11.87 22.78
CA MET A 410 -13.92 10.52 22.66
C MET A 410 -13.10 10.18 23.91
N GLU A 411 -13.24 8.95 24.41
CA GLU A 411 -12.39 8.46 25.50
C GLU A 411 -10.91 8.43 25.08
N GLU A 412 -10.01 8.87 25.96
CA GLU A 412 -8.57 8.81 25.67
C GLU A 412 -7.96 7.41 25.87
N THR A 413 -8.73 6.46 26.39
CA THR A 413 -8.27 5.09 26.63
C THR A 413 -8.69 4.18 25.47
N VAL A 414 -7.71 3.58 24.80
CA VAL A 414 -7.91 2.60 23.73
C VAL A 414 -8.15 1.22 24.35
N SER A 415 -9.25 0.59 23.95
CA SER A 415 -9.68 -0.73 24.44
C SER A 415 -8.84 -1.88 23.89
N LEU A 416 -8.97 -3.06 24.52
CA LEU A 416 -8.37 -4.31 24.06
C LEU A 416 -8.83 -4.65 22.63
N GLU A 417 -10.15 -4.58 22.38
CA GLU A 417 -10.75 -4.89 21.08
C GLU A 417 -10.13 -4.07 19.94
N THR A 418 -9.97 -2.75 20.14
CA THR A 418 -9.40 -1.86 19.12
C THR A 418 -7.94 -2.22 18.81
N ILE A 419 -7.15 -2.61 19.82
CA ILE A 419 -5.77 -3.05 19.62
C ILE A 419 -5.71 -4.40 18.91
N GLU A 420 -6.59 -5.33 19.23
CA GLU A 420 -6.66 -6.62 18.53
C GLU A 420 -7.00 -6.47 17.05
N GLN A 421 -7.97 -5.59 16.74
CA GLN A 421 -8.31 -5.21 15.37
C GLN A 421 -7.11 -4.58 14.64
N ALA A 422 -6.41 -3.64 15.28
CA ALA A 422 -5.21 -3.02 14.72
C ALA A 422 -4.08 -4.03 14.46
N VAL A 423 -3.82 -4.94 15.40
CA VAL A 423 -2.83 -6.02 15.25
C VAL A 423 -3.23 -6.97 14.11
N LYS A 424 -4.51 -7.27 13.94
CA LYS A 424 -5.00 -8.09 12.83
C LYS A 424 -4.71 -7.44 11.46
N ILE A 425 -4.93 -6.12 11.34
CA ILE A 425 -4.58 -5.35 10.15
C ILE A 425 -3.04 -5.28 9.97
N ALA A 426 -2.28 -5.10 11.04
CA ALA A 426 -0.82 -5.06 10.98
C ALA A 426 -0.21 -6.38 10.49
N ARG A 427 -0.71 -7.53 10.98
CA ARG A 427 -0.31 -8.86 10.52
C ARG A 427 -0.64 -9.10 9.05
N TYR A 428 -1.74 -8.54 8.55
CA TYR A 428 -2.04 -8.55 7.11
C TYR A 428 -0.91 -7.90 6.30
N PHE A 429 -0.38 -6.76 6.73
CA PHE A 429 0.67 -6.06 5.96
C PHE A 429 2.01 -6.79 5.88
N ILE A 430 2.33 -7.72 6.78
CA ILE A 430 3.64 -8.42 6.81
C ILE A 430 3.94 -9.17 5.49
N PRO A 431 3.13 -10.14 5.05
CA PRO A 431 3.38 -10.86 3.79
C PRO A 431 3.24 -9.98 2.55
N HIS A 432 2.42 -8.92 2.58
CA HIS A 432 2.31 -7.98 1.47
C HIS A 432 3.54 -7.08 1.36
N ALA A 433 4.09 -6.61 2.49
CA ALA A 433 5.34 -5.86 2.52
C ALA A 433 6.52 -6.72 2.08
N GLU A 434 6.57 -7.99 2.48
CA GLU A 434 7.59 -8.93 1.98
C GLU A 434 7.52 -9.04 0.46
N ALA A 435 6.33 -9.27 -0.11
CA ALA A 435 6.14 -9.36 -1.56
C ALA A 435 6.45 -8.05 -2.30
N ALA A 436 5.94 -6.92 -1.79
CA ALA A 436 6.14 -5.59 -2.35
C ALA A 436 7.62 -5.18 -2.35
N LEU A 437 8.30 -5.36 -1.22
CA LEU A 437 9.70 -4.99 -1.08
C LEU A 437 10.59 -5.93 -1.87
N ALA A 438 10.29 -7.24 -1.91
CA ALA A 438 10.96 -8.18 -2.80
C ALA A 438 10.82 -7.72 -4.26
N ALA A 439 9.60 -7.46 -4.74
CA ALA A 439 9.35 -6.98 -6.10
C ALA A 439 10.11 -5.68 -6.42
N MET A 440 10.25 -4.74 -5.49
CA MET A 440 11.01 -3.50 -5.69
C MET A 440 12.54 -3.67 -5.63
N HIS A 441 13.05 -4.79 -5.11
CA HIS A 441 14.49 -5.10 -4.97
C HIS A 441 14.96 -6.22 -5.88
N CYS A 442 14.05 -6.94 -6.55
CA CYS A 442 14.38 -7.88 -7.62
C CYS A 442 15.14 -7.11 -8.70
N HIS A 443 16.43 -7.39 -8.82
CA HIS A 443 17.24 -6.89 -9.93
C HIS A 443 17.09 -7.82 -11.12
N TRP A 444 17.43 -7.34 -12.32
CA TRP A 444 17.43 -8.16 -13.54
C TRP A 444 18.33 -9.42 -13.45
N ASP A 445 19.29 -9.44 -12.51
CA ASP A 445 20.16 -10.56 -12.18
C ASP A 445 19.56 -11.55 -11.15
N ASP A 446 18.31 -11.37 -10.72
CA ASP A 446 17.63 -12.32 -9.82
C ASP A 446 17.23 -13.58 -10.58
N ALA A 447 17.84 -14.70 -10.19
CA ALA A 447 17.58 -16.03 -10.74
C ALA A 447 16.08 -16.38 -10.73
N THR A 448 15.35 -15.94 -9.70
CA THR A 448 13.92 -16.25 -9.53
C THR A 448 13.05 -15.52 -10.55
N ASP A 449 13.36 -14.25 -10.84
CA ASP A 449 12.62 -13.45 -11.83
C ASP A 449 12.92 -13.93 -13.26
N GLY A 450 14.18 -14.23 -13.56
CA GLY A 450 14.55 -14.87 -14.81
C GLY A 450 13.89 -16.25 -14.97
N ALA A 451 13.73 -17.01 -13.89
CA ALA A 451 13.04 -18.30 -13.89
C ALA A 451 11.54 -18.15 -14.20
N ARG A 452 10.86 -17.13 -13.64
CA ARG A 452 9.47 -16.80 -13.99
C ARG A 452 9.30 -16.45 -15.46
N TYR A 453 10.18 -15.58 -15.99
CA TYR A 453 10.14 -15.19 -17.40
C TYR A 453 10.27 -16.41 -18.34
N LEU A 454 11.14 -17.37 -18.00
CA LEU A 454 11.27 -18.62 -18.75
C LEU A 454 10.07 -19.54 -18.56
N LEU A 455 9.47 -19.57 -17.37
CA LEU A 455 8.26 -20.33 -17.09
C LEU A 455 7.07 -19.82 -17.92
N ASP A 456 6.86 -18.51 -18.03
CA ASP A 456 5.81 -17.92 -18.88
C ASP A 456 5.95 -18.35 -20.35
N TRP A 457 7.19 -18.44 -20.83
CA TRP A 457 7.47 -18.99 -22.15
C TRP A 457 7.08 -20.49 -22.24
N PHE A 458 7.50 -21.32 -21.27
CA PHE A 458 7.12 -22.74 -21.27
C PHE A 458 5.60 -22.92 -21.30
N MET A 459 4.88 -22.12 -20.52
CA MET A 459 3.42 -22.15 -20.38
C MET A 459 2.68 -21.69 -21.65
N SER A 460 3.12 -20.58 -22.25
CA SER A 460 2.48 -20.02 -23.45
C SER A 460 2.62 -20.92 -24.67
N GLU A 461 3.73 -21.64 -24.82
CA GLU A 461 4.01 -22.45 -26.00
C GLU A 461 4.00 -23.96 -25.76
N LYS A 462 3.73 -24.39 -24.53
CA LYS A 462 3.72 -25.81 -24.13
C LYS A 462 5.02 -26.53 -24.51
N VAL A 463 6.14 -25.91 -24.17
CA VAL A 463 7.48 -26.41 -24.48
C VAL A 463 7.72 -27.72 -23.72
N LYS A 464 8.10 -28.79 -24.45
CA LYS A 464 8.44 -30.09 -23.84
C LYS A 464 9.95 -30.25 -23.59
N THR A 465 10.75 -29.80 -24.54
CA THR A 465 12.21 -29.84 -24.46
C THR A 465 12.80 -28.61 -25.12
N PHE A 466 13.92 -28.11 -24.60
CA PHE A 466 14.63 -26.97 -25.18
C PHE A 466 16.13 -27.05 -24.92
N THR A 467 16.92 -26.34 -25.71
CA THR A 467 18.35 -26.15 -25.44
C THR A 467 18.60 -24.84 -24.69
N ARG A 468 19.67 -24.78 -23.89
CA ARG A 468 20.17 -23.53 -23.27
C ARG A 468 20.31 -22.40 -24.30
N ARG A 469 20.72 -22.73 -25.53
CA ARG A 469 20.91 -21.77 -26.62
C ARG A 469 19.58 -21.22 -27.14
N GLU A 470 18.59 -22.07 -27.35
CA GLU A 470 17.23 -21.65 -27.77
C GLU A 470 16.57 -20.78 -26.70
N ALA A 471 16.68 -21.18 -25.42
CA ALA A 471 16.17 -20.39 -24.31
C ALA A 471 16.75 -18.98 -24.33
N HIS A 472 18.08 -18.85 -24.42
CA HIS A 472 18.75 -17.54 -24.51
C HIS A 472 18.41 -16.77 -25.79
N GLN A 473 18.32 -17.43 -26.94
CA GLN A 473 18.00 -16.75 -28.20
C GLN A 473 16.61 -16.11 -28.18
N ARG A 474 15.62 -16.81 -27.62
CA ARG A 474 14.26 -16.29 -27.46
C ARG A 474 14.19 -15.17 -26.42
N SER A 475 14.93 -15.33 -25.33
CA SER A 475 14.93 -14.40 -24.21
C SER A 475 16.00 -13.31 -24.32
N ARG A 476 16.52 -13.03 -25.53
CA ARG A 476 17.57 -12.02 -25.78
C ARG A 476 17.19 -10.59 -25.39
N ALA A 477 15.90 -10.28 -25.36
CA ALA A 477 15.40 -9.01 -24.83
C ALA A 477 15.60 -8.91 -23.29
N ARG A 478 15.61 -10.06 -22.60
CA ARG A 478 15.73 -10.22 -21.15
C ARG A 478 17.16 -10.55 -20.67
N PHE A 479 17.86 -11.44 -21.36
CA PHE A 479 19.24 -11.82 -21.03
C PHE A 479 20.15 -11.36 -22.17
N ARG A 480 20.93 -10.30 -21.91
CA ARG A 480 21.81 -9.67 -22.91
C ARG A 480 23.08 -10.48 -23.07
N ALA A 481 23.61 -11.01 -21.97
CA ALA A 481 24.78 -11.87 -21.99
C ALA A 481 24.38 -13.34 -21.80
N ALA A 482 25.07 -14.23 -22.51
CA ALA A 482 24.73 -15.64 -22.54
C ALA A 482 24.86 -16.36 -21.18
N TRP A 483 25.58 -15.79 -20.21
CA TRP A 483 25.75 -16.35 -18.87
C TRP A 483 24.62 -15.94 -17.90
N GLU A 484 23.87 -14.87 -18.20
CA GLU A 484 22.79 -14.37 -17.33
C GLU A 484 21.62 -15.35 -17.21
N ILE A 485 21.47 -16.26 -18.19
CA ILE A 485 20.42 -17.29 -18.17
C ILE A 485 20.76 -18.49 -17.26
N ASP A 486 22.00 -18.63 -16.82
CA ASP A 486 22.44 -19.81 -16.06
C ASP A 486 21.81 -19.88 -14.67
N ALA A 487 21.77 -18.75 -13.96
CA ALA A 487 21.17 -18.70 -12.62
C ALA A 487 19.64 -18.95 -12.66
N PRO A 488 18.86 -18.36 -13.59
CA PRO A 488 17.47 -18.73 -13.83
C PRO A 488 17.22 -20.21 -14.13
N LEU A 489 18.03 -20.81 -15.00
CA LEU A 489 17.90 -22.22 -15.33
C LEU A 489 18.24 -23.11 -14.13
N ALA A 490 19.28 -22.76 -13.37
CA ALA A 490 19.63 -23.47 -12.15
C ALA A 490 18.50 -23.40 -11.12
N GLU A 491 17.80 -22.27 -11.00
CA GLU A 491 16.67 -22.11 -10.07
C GLU A 491 15.45 -22.94 -10.51
N LEU A 492 15.17 -23.02 -11.82
CA LEU A 492 14.12 -23.90 -12.36
C LEU A 492 14.45 -25.38 -12.13
N VAL A 493 15.71 -25.78 -12.28
CA VAL A 493 16.17 -27.14 -11.98
C VAL A 493 16.00 -27.44 -10.49
N ARG A 494 16.49 -26.55 -9.62
CA ARG A 494 16.42 -26.68 -8.15
C ARG A 494 14.99 -26.81 -7.62
N ARG A 495 14.01 -26.28 -8.35
CA ARG A 495 12.59 -26.30 -7.99
C ARG A 495 11.78 -27.38 -8.70
N GLY A 496 12.44 -28.25 -9.48
CA GLY A 496 11.79 -29.36 -10.19
C GLY A 496 11.10 -28.98 -11.50
N TYR A 497 11.05 -27.71 -11.92
CA TYR A 497 10.34 -27.31 -13.14
C TYR A 497 10.95 -27.88 -14.43
N ILE A 498 12.27 -28.02 -14.46
CA ILE A 498 13.02 -28.53 -15.62
C ILE A 498 14.12 -29.48 -15.13
N ARG A 499 14.57 -30.41 -15.97
CA ARG A 499 15.75 -31.25 -15.69
C ARG A 499 16.73 -31.28 -16.85
N PRO A 500 18.05 -31.28 -16.60
CA PRO A 500 19.03 -31.42 -17.66
C PRO A 500 18.98 -32.84 -18.25
N ILE A 501 18.90 -32.93 -19.58
CA ILE A 501 19.02 -34.21 -20.30
C ILE A 501 20.52 -34.49 -20.48
N PRO A 502 21.04 -35.63 -19.96
CA PRO A 502 22.44 -35.98 -20.18
C PRO A 502 22.71 -36.20 -21.67
N ALA A 503 23.79 -35.60 -22.18
CA ALA A 503 24.20 -35.77 -23.57
C ALA A 503 24.49 -37.25 -23.87
N SER A 504 23.99 -37.76 -25.00
CA SER A 504 24.23 -39.15 -25.37
C SER A 504 25.73 -39.38 -25.63
N PRO A 505 26.27 -40.60 -25.40
CA PRO A 505 27.67 -40.91 -25.70
C PRO A 505 28.06 -40.66 -27.17
N ALA A 506 27.09 -40.65 -28.09
CA ALA A 506 27.27 -40.39 -29.51
C ALA A 506 27.49 -38.90 -29.83
N GLU A 507 26.90 -37.99 -29.06
CA GLU A 507 27.02 -36.52 -29.25
C GLU A 507 28.36 -35.95 -28.75
N LYS A 508 29.09 -36.70 -27.92
CA LYS A 508 30.42 -36.31 -27.43
C LYS A 508 31.54 -36.47 -28.46
N LYS A 509 31.27 -37.13 -29.60
CA LYS A 509 32.31 -37.56 -30.57
C LYS A 509 32.43 -36.69 -31.82
N THR A 510 31.64 -35.64 -32.00
CA THR A 510 31.78 -34.77 -33.18
C THR A 510 32.83 -33.69 -32.89
N ALA A 511 33.91 -33.65 -33.69
CA ALA A 511 34.96 -32.63 -33.60
C ALA A 511 34.39 -31.23 -33.92
N GLY A 512 33.91 -30.55 -32.87
CA GLY A 512 33.28 -29.23 -32.94
C GLY A 512 32.74 -28.81 -31.57
N ARG A 513 32.47 -27.51 -31.42
CA ARG A 513 32.01 -26.86 -30.17
C ARG A 513 30.94 -27.69 -29.47
N SER A 514 31.15 -27.97 -28.17
CA SER A 514 30.25 -28.79 -27.33
C SER A 514 28.77 -28.44 -27.53
N ALA A 515 27.93 -29.45 -27.76
CA ALA A 515 26.49 -29.30 -27.91
C ALA A 515 25.89 -28.53 -26.70
N SER A 516 24.97 -27.60 -26.94
CA SER A 516 24.33 -26.84 -25.87
C SER A 516 23.48 -27.75 -24.99
N GLN A 517 23.63 -27.64 -23.67
CA GLN A 517 22.87 -28.41 -22.67
C GLN A 517 21.37 -28.38 -23.02
N ARG A 518 20.76 -29.58 -23.09
CA ARG A 518 19.33 -29.77 -23.29
C ARG A 518 18.63 -29.92 -21.95
N TYR A 519 17.40 -29.41 -21.89
CA TYR A 519 16.51 -29.51 -20.75
C TYR A 519 15.18 -30.11 -21.19
N GLU A 520 14.59 -30.89 -20.31
CA GLU A 520 13.21 -31.37 -20.38
C GLU A 520 12.37 -30.57 -19.38
N VAL A 521 11.13 -30.24 -19.75
CA VAL A 521 10.18 -29.50 -18.91
C VAL A 521 9.22 -30.51 -18.28
N GLN A 522 8.98 -30.42 -16.96
CA GLN A 522 8.05 -31.32 -16.28
C GLN A 522 6.62 -31.08 -16.77
N GLU A 523 5.91 -32.13 -17.21
CA GLU A 523 4.55 -31.99 -17.77
C GLU A 523 3.51 -31.56 -16.70
N ASP A 524 3.78 -31.82 -15.42
CA ASP A 524 2.86 -31.47 -14.32
C ASP A 524 2.74 -29.95 -14.08
N ILE A 525 3.69 -29.14 -14.56
CA ILE A 525 3.63 -27.67 -14.45
C ILE A 525 2.36 -27.12 -15.11
N TYR A 526 1.86 -27.79 -16.16
CA TYR A 526 0.67 -27.41 -16.90
C TYR A 526 -0.63 -27.73 -16.16
N TYR A 527 -0.58 -28.65 -15.18
CA TYR A 527 -1.71 -29.05 -14.35
C TYR A 527 -1.79 -28.20 -13.08
N VAL A 528 -0.67 -28.01 -12.37
CA VAL A 528 -0.66 -27.28 -11.10
C VAL A 528 -0.95 -25.79 -11.28
N HIS A 529 -0.51 -25.18 -12.39
CA HIS A 529 -0.85 -23.78 -12.69
C HIS A 529 -2.34 -23.56 -12.98
N ARG A 530 -3.09 -24.61 -13.34
CA ARG A 530 -4.53 -24.55 -13.61
C ARG A 530 -5.38 -24.80 -12.36
N HIS A 531 -4.79 -25.37 -11.31
CA HIS A 531 -5.42 -25.72 -10.04
C HIS A 531 -4.46 -25.44 -8.86
N PRO A 532 -4.25 -24.17 -8.48
CA PRO A 532 -3.26 -23.76 -7.47
C PRO A 532 -3.57 -24.26 -6.04
N ASP A 533 -4.79 -24.74 -5.78
CA ASP A 533 -5.21 -25.28 -4.48
C ASP A 533 -4.75 -26.74 -4.22
N TYR A 534 -4.07 -27.38 -5.18
CA TYR A 534 -3.60 -28.77 -5.08
C TYR A 534 -2.15 -28.86 -4.59
N SER A 535 -1.95 -29.35 -3.36
CA SER A 535 -0.62 -29.73 -2.86
C SER A 535 -0.30 -31.21 -3.16
N PHE A 536 0.90 -31.49 -3.67
CA PHE A 536 1.36 -32.82 -4.10
C PHE A 536 1.61 -33.85 -2.96
N GLY A 537 0.98 -33.68 -1.79
CA GLY A 537 1.06 -34.61 -0.65
C GLY A 537 -0.05 -35.67 -0.61
N GLU A 538 -1.17 -35.48 -1.32
CA GLU A 538 -2.35 -36.36 -1.19
C GLU A 538 -2.44 -37.46 -2.26
N ILE A 539 -1.60 -37.44 -3.29
CA ILE A 539 -1.62 -38.45 -4.36
C ILE A 539 -0.92 -39.75 -3.93
N GLY A 540 -0.15 -39.73 -2.84
CA GLY A 540 0.61 -40.88 -2.36
C GLY A 540 -0.12 -41.85 -1.44
N ASN A 541 -1.28 -41.51 -0.88
CA ASN A 541 -1.89 -42.27 0.23
C ASN A 541 -3.44 -42.29 0.26
N CYS A 542 -4.11 -42.25 -0.89
CA CYS A 542 -5.55 -42.51 -0.92
C CYS A 542 -5.81 -44.03 -0.98
N GLU A 543 -5.93 -44.66 0.20
CA GLU A 543 -6.70 -45.89 0.34
C GLU A 543 -8.14 -45.63 -0.15
N TYR A 544 -8.49 -46.27 -1.25
CA TYR A 544 -9.80 -46.17 -1.87
C TYR A 544 -10.85 -46.84 -0.97
N LYS A 545 -11.66 -46.05 -0.26
CA LYS A 545 -12.93 -46.52 0.32
C LYS A 545 -13.99 -46.54 -0.80
N PRO A 546 -14.52 -47.70 -1.21
CA PRO A 546 -15.55 -47.74 -2.23
C PRO A 546 -16.84 -47.09 -1.69
N LEU A 547 -17.38 -46.14 -2.47
CA LEU A 547 -18.73 -45.61 -2.30
C LEU A 547 -19.73 -46.73 -2.55
N ALA A 548 -20.52 -47.06 -1.53
CA ALA A 548 -21.60 -48.04 -1.61
C ALA A 548 -22.69 -47.61 -2.62
N PRO A 549 -23.31 -48.55 -3.36
CA PRO A 549 -24.34 -48.24 -4.34
C PRO A 549 -25.64 -47.74 -3.69
N ARG A 550 -26.27 -46.75 -4.33
CA ARG A 550 -27.58 -46.21 -3.95
C ARG A 550 -28.64 -47.30 -4.02
N ALA A 551 -29.25 -47.63 -2.88
CA ALA A 551 -30.48 -48.42 -2.81
C ALA A 551 -31.70 -47.50 -2.64
N HIS A 552 -32.77 -47.85 -3.34
CA HIS A 552 -34.10 -47.26 -3.25
C HIS A 552 -34.75 -47.50 -1.87
N GLU A 553 -35.69 -46.60 -1.59
CA GLU A 553 -36.60 -46.46 -0.44
C GLU A 553 -36.99 -47.73 0.35
N GLU A 554 -36.98 -47.60 1.69
CA GLU A 554 -38.11 -48.06 2.51
C GLU A 554 -38.15 -47.36 3.89
N LYS A 555 -39.37 -47.11 4.37
CA LYS A 555 -39.73 -46.39 5.60
C LYS A 555 -39.39 -47.18 6.87
N VAL A 556 -39.26 -46.46 8.01
CA VAL A 556 -39.94 -46.68 9.32
C VAL A 556 -39.04 -46.42 10.56
N LYS A 557 -39.51 -45.49 11.41
CA LYS A 557 -39.41 -45.28 12.89
C LYS A 557 -38.06 -45.07 13.63
N ASN A 558 -38.03 -43.93 14.34
CA ASN A 558 -37.33 -43.59 15.61
C ASN A 558 -37.47 -44.65 16.73
N PRO A 559 -36.81 -44.55 17.92
CA PRO A 559 -35.73 -43.65 18.39
C PRO A 559 -34.63 -44.34 19.26
N GLY A 560 -33.58 -43.60 19.69
CA GLY A 560 -32.99 -43.79 21.04
C GLY A 560 -31.47 -43.86 21.20
N ALA A 561 -30.99 -43.07 22.18
CA ALA A 561 -29.86 -43.32 23.09
C ALA A 561 -28.39 -43.06 22.66
N MET A 562 -27.84 -41.97 23.21
CA MET A 562 -26.49 -41.88 23.84
C MET A 562 -26.33 -42.99 24.92
N PRO A 563 -25.12 -43.42 25.40
CA PRO A 563 -24.04 -42.51 25.84
C PRO A 563 -22.57 -43.04 25.85
N SER A 564 -21.68 -42.09 26.19
CA SER A 564 -20.51 -42.16 27.10
C SER A 564 -19.34 -43.14 26.88
N SER A 565 -18.14 -42.57 27.00
CA SER A 565 -17.00 -42.91 27.89
C SER A 565 -15.68 -42.71 27.12
N ALA A 566 -14.79 -41.79 27.49
CA ALA A 566 -14.00 -41.62 28.73
C ALA A 566 -12.74 -42.50 28.78
N SER A 567 -11.69 -41.89 29.36
CA SER A 567 -10.36 -42.42 29.72
C SER A 567 -9.26 -42.15 28.67
N ALA A 568 -8.32 -41.21 28.86
CA ALA A 568 -7.38 -40.91 29.96
C ALA A 568 -6.19 -41.89 30.05
N CYS A 569 -4.98 -41.30 30.01
CA CYS A 569 -3.67 -41.69 30.59
C CYS A 569 -2.63 -40.72 29.95
N GLU A 570 -2.15 -39.63 30.56
CA GLU A 570 -1.28 -39.44 31.75
C GLU A 570 0.03 -40.25 31.80
N ALA A 571 1.16 -39.53 31.68
CA ALA A 571 2.37 -39.55 32.55
C ALA A 571 3.42 -38.57 31.95
N LYS A 572 3.78 -37.44 32.58
CA LYS A 572 4.82 -37.22 33.65
C LYS A 572 6.21 -37.70 33.20
N SER A 573 7.35 -37.01 33.32
CA SER A 573 7.87 -35.96 34.24
C SER A 573 9.35 -35.67 33.82
N THR A 574 9.80 -34.43 33.55
CA THR A 574 10.74 -33.54 34.33
C THR A 574 12.16 -34.10 34.68
N PRO A 575 13.17 -33.31 35.15
CA PRO A 575 13.54 -31.88 34.97
C PRO A 575 15.09 -31.63 34.85
N GLU A 576 15.48 -30.35 35.01
CA GLU A 576 16.76 -29.76 35.51
C GLU A 576 17.76 -29.24 34.47
N ASN A 577 18.61 -28.21 34.69
CA ASN A 577 18.67 -26.92 35.43
C ASN A 577 20.16 -26.48 35.37
N HIS A 578 20.46 -25.21 35.74
CA HIS A 578 21.79 -24.57 35.92
C HIS A 578 22.44 -23.93 34.67
N SER A 579 23.10 -22.76 34.75
CA SER A 579 23.15 -21.63 35.69
C SER A 579 24.10 -20.57 35.06
N GLU A 580 23.82 -19.28 35.33
CA GLU A 580 24.69 -18.10 35.60
C GLU A 580 26.05 -17.86 34.88
N HIS A 581 26.27 -16.64 34.35
CA HIS A 581 27.14 -15.60 34.97
C HIS A 581 27.28 -14.29 34.14
N ASP A 582 27.26 -13.13 34.85
CA ASP A 582 28.12 -11.91 34.76
C ASP A 582 28.38 -11.17 33.42
N ARG A 583 28.60 -9.85 33.30
CA ARG A 583 28.51 -8.58 34.08
C ARG A 583 29.17 -7.49 33.17
N ARG A 584 28.85 -6.20 33.41
CA ARG A 584 29.63 -4.97 33.04
C ARG A 584 29.67 -4.56 31.55
N GLN A 585 29.90 -3.31 31.12
CA GLN A 585 29.74 -1.91 31.57
C GLN A 585 30.27 -1.06 30.40
N SER A 586 29.65 0.10 30.13
CA SER A 586 30.28 1.36 29.70
C SER A 586 31.14 1.45 28.40
N ALA A 587 30.80 2.38 27.50
CA ALA A 587 31.57 3.61 27.21
C ALA A 587 31.33 4.17 25.79
N GLU A 588 30.91 5.43 25.73
CA GLU A 588 31.16 6.35 24.60
C GLU A 588 32.67 6.62 24.46
N PRO A 589 33.14 7.16 23.32
CA PRO A 589 33.42 8.61 23.36
C PRO A 589 33.14 9.39 22.07
N ARG A 590 33.01 10.70 22.29
CA ARG A 590 33.04 11.83 21.34
C ARG A 590 34.47 12.13 20.85
N HIS A 591 34.61 12.75 19.67
CA HIS A 591 35.53 13.85 19.27
C HIS A 591 35.42 13.96 17.72
N ALA A 592 34.95 15.05 17.08
CA ALA A 592 35.42 16.45 17.01
C ALA A 592 36.76 16.62 16.24
N HIS A 593 36.70 17.33 15.10
CA HIS A 593 37.68 18.20 14.39
C HIS A 593 37.27 18.23 12.89
N ALA A 594 36.87 19.37 12.29
CA ALA A 594 37.68 20.51 11.78
C ALA A 594 38.83 20.00 10.88
N ASP A 595 39.02 20.39 9.61
CA ASP A 595 39.07 21.72 9.03
C ASP A 595 39.08 21.65 7.49
N GLU A 596 38.83 22.81 6.87
CA GLU A 596 39.38 23.36 5.60
C GLU A 596 39.38 22.48 4.32
N GLY A 597 38.84 22.90 3.17
CA GLY A 597 39.05 24.17 2.49
C GLY A 597 39.97 23.95 1.28
N MET A 598 39.44 23.65 0.08
CA MET A 598 40.15 23.89 -1.19
C MET A 598 39.20 23.73 -2.39
N ALA A 599 38.95 24.83 -3.10
CA ALA A 599 38.51 24.80 -4.50
C ALA A 599 39.71 24.44 -5.40
N PRO A 600 39.49 23.89 -6.60
CA PRO A 600 39.84 24.72 -7.75
C PRO A 600 38.95 24.57 -9.00
N ARG A 601 38.80 25.73 -9.64
CA ARG A 601 38.92 26.05 -11.08
C ARG A 601 37.94 25.49 -12.12
N ALA A 602 37.55 26.45 -12.94
CA ALA A 602 36.70 26.41 -14.12
C ALA A 602 37.36 25.76 -15.34
N ASN A 603 36.52 25.19 -16.19
CA ASN A 603 36.65 25.05 -17.65
C ASN A 603 35.20 24.98 -18.19
N SER A 604 34.71 26.04 -18.82
CA SER A 604 34.67 26.27 -20.28
C SER A 604 33.58 25.47 -21.00
N GLU A 605 32.63 26.24 -21.56
CA GLU A 605 31.85 25.96 -22.78
C GLU A 605 30.90 24.74 -22.80
N ASP A 606 29.59 25.01 -22.66
CA ASP A 606 28.64 24.68 -23.74
C ASP A 606 27.26 25.35 -23.53
N LYS A 607 26.76 26.08 -24.53
CA LYS A 607 25.41 26.68 -24.56
C LYS A 607 24.48 25.80 -25.39
N PRO A 608 23.35 25.31 -24.88
CA PRO A 608 22.27 24.84 -25.73
C PRO A 608 21.13 25.87 -25.86
N ARG A 609 20.64 25.94 -27.10
CA ARG A 609 19.63 26.83 -27.67
C ARG A 609 18.30 26.84 -26.90
N ARG A 610 17.73 28.05 -26.71
CA ARG A 610 16.33 28.27 -26.30
C ARG A 610 15.36 27.65 -27.32
N ARG A 611 14.62 26.62 -26.93
CA ARG A 611 13.33 26.25 -27.57
C ARG A 611 12.19 26.79 -26.71
N LYS A 612 11.32 27.61 -27.30
CA LYS A 612 10.07 28.10 -26.70
C LYS A 612 9.10 26.91 -26.55
N LEU A 613 8.67 26.61 -25.33
CA LEU A 613 7.47 25.81 -25.07
C LEU A 613 6.30 26.76 -24.83
N SER A 614 5.55 27.03 -25.90
CA SER A 614 4.14 27.42 -25.83
C SER A 614 3.35 26.17 -26.18
N ASP A 615 2.58 25.61 -25.25
CA ASP A 615 1.33 24.87 -25.50
C ASP A 615 0.76 24.36 -24.17
N ALA A 616 -0.08 25.19 -23.54
CA ALA A 616 -1.04 24.76 -22.53
C ALA A 616 -2.44 25.00 -23.10
N PRO A 617 -3.38 24.04 -23.02
CA PRO A 617 -4.69 24.19 -23.65
C PRO A 617 -5.50 25.32 -23.00
N SER A 618 -5.99 26.23 -23.84
CA SER A 618 -6.83 27.38 -23.45
C SER A 618 -8.10 26.94 -22.73
N ALA A 619 -8.55 27.72 -21.74
CA ALA A 619 -9.80 27.54 -20.99
C ALA A 619 -11.06 27.37 -21.87
N LYS A 620 -11.00 27.78 -23.14
CA LYS A 620 -12.05 27.55 -24.14
C LYS A 620 -12.17 26.07 -24.53
N ALA A 621 -11.07 25.33 -24.60
CA ALA A 621 -11.06 23.89 -24.90
C ALA A 621 -11.64 23.06 -23.75
N PHE A 622 -11.35 23.46 -22.50
CA PHE A 622 -11.91 22.83 -21.30
C PHE A 622 -13.43 22.98 -21.22
N LYS A 623 -13.95 24.19 -21.47
CA LYS A 623 -15.41 24.44 -21.51
C LYS A 623 -16.11 23.66 -22.62
N LYS A 624 -15.48 23.47 -23.79
CA LYS A 624 -16.05 22.72 -24.91
C LYS A 624 -16.11 21.20 -24.62
N LYS A 625 -15.07 20.64 -23.98
CA LYS A 625 -15.02 19.21 -23.61
C LYS A 625 -16.06 18.84 -22.54
N ASN A 626 -16.33 19.77 -21.62
CA ASN A 626 -17.20 19.52 -20.45
C ASN A 626 -18.59 20.18 -20.53
N ALA A 627 -19.00 20.65 -21.72
CA ALA A 627 -20.27 21.36 -21.91
C ALA A 627 -21.51 20.52 -21.50
N HIS A 628 -21.45 19.20 -21.70
CA HIS A 628 -22.54 18.29 -21.34
C HIS A 628 -22.68 18.10 -19.82
N LEU A 629 -21.57 18.06 -19.07
CA LEU A 629 -21.58 18.01 -17.60
C LEU A 629 -22.07 19.32 -16.99
N LEU A 630 -21.66 20.47 -17.55
CA LEU A 630 -22.15 21.79 -17.14
C LEU A 630 -23.64 21.98 -17.41
N LYS A 631 -24.16 21.39 -18.51
CA LYS A 631 -25.59 21.37 -18.81
C LYS A 631 -26.36 20.52 -17.80
N ARG A 632 -25.87 19.31 -17.50
CA ARG A 632 -26.46 18.41 -16.50
C ARG A 632 -26.45 19.00 -15.07
N TYR A 633 -25.39 19.74 -14.73
CA TYR A 633 -25.28 20.49 -13.46
C TYR A 633 -26.35 21.59 -13.37
N ARG A 634 -26.54 22.39 -14.44
CA ARG A 634 -27.54 23.46 -14.46
C ARG A 634 -28.98 22.97 -14.44
N GLU A 635 -29.27 21.86 -15.13
CA GLU A 635 -30.64 21.36 -15.27
C GLU A 635 -31.12 20.57 -14.04
N LYS A 636 -30.21 19.87 -13.33
CA LYS A 636 -30.60 19.00 -12.21
C LYS A 636 -30.24 19.53 -10.84
N ILE A 637 -29.08 20.17 -10.71
CA ILE A 637 -28.51 20.48 -9.39
C ILE A 637 -28.89 21.90 -8.94
N VAL A 638 -28.95 22.87 -9.86
CA VAL A 638 -29.32 24.25 -9.53
C VAL A 638 -30.75 24.38 -8.97
N PRO A 639 -31.78 23.67 -9.47
CA PRO A 639 -33.11 23.71 -8.88
C PRO A 639 -33.15 23.15 -7.46
N LEU A 640 -32.44 22.04 -7.20
CA LEU A 640 -32.34 21.41 -5.88
C LEU A 640 -31.63 22.30 -4.85
N ILE A 641 -30.61 23.04 -5.28
CA ILE A 641 -29.93 24.03 -4.42
C ILE A 641 -30.88 25.17 -4.06
N LYS A 642 -31.68 25.66 -5.02
CA LYS A 642 -32.67 26.71 -4.74
C LYS A 642 -33.77 26.22 -3.78
N GLU A 643 -34.22 24.98 -3.93
CA GLU A 643 -35.21 24.37 -3.03
C GLU A 643 -34.66 24.23 -1.60
N LEU A 644 -33.40 23.79 -1.46
CA LEU A 644 -32.73 23.73 -0.16
C LEU A 644 -32.52 25.11 0.48
N GLU A 645 -32.13 26.13 -0.30
CA GLU A 645 -32.00 27.50 0.20
C GLU A 645 -33.34 28.07 0.67
N GLN A 646 -34.43 27.71 -0.01
CA GLN A 646 -35.79 28.14 0.33
C GLN A 646 -36.30 27.46 1.61
N ASN A 647 -36.07 26.15 1.76
CA ASN A 647 -36.41 25.39 2.98
C ASN A 647 -35.65 25.91 4.21
N VAL A 648 -34.35 26.22 4.06
CA VAL A 648 -33.53 26.79 5.15
C VAL A 648 -33.99 28.22 5.50
N ALA A 649 -34.50 28.99 4.54
CA ALA A 649 -35.06 30.31 4.82
C ALA A 649 -36.40 30.22 5.56
N GLU A 650 -37.25 29.26 5.22
CA GLU A 650 -38.55 29.03 5.87
C GLU A 650 -38.39 28.52 7.32
N GLU A 651 -37.44 27.61 7.57
CA GLU A 651 -37.12 27.14 8.93
C GLU A 651 -36.59 28.27 9.84
N LYS A 652 -35.77 29.19 9.29
CA LYS A 652 -35.28 30.36 10.04
C LYS A 652 -36.39 31.35 10.39
N VAL A 653 -37.42 31.45 9.56
CA VAL A 653 -38.59 32.30 9.83
C VAL A 653 -39.51 31.63 10.86
N ALA A 654 -39.64 30.30 10.83
CA ALA A 654 -40.39 29.54 11.82
C ALA A 654 -39.75 29.58 13.22
N GLY A 655 -38.41 29.42 13.32
CA GLY A 655 -37.68 29.50 14.59
C GLY A 655 -37.79 30.88 15.27
N LYS A 656 -37.71 31.97 14.48
CA LYS A 656 -37.88 33.34 15.00
C LYS A 656 -39.30 33.66 15.48
N LYS A 657 -40.32 32.92 15.03
CA LYS A 657 -41.70 33.08 15.53
C LYS A 657 -41.93 32.37 16.85
N GLN A 658 -41.19 31.30 17.15
CA GLN A 658 -41.27 30.60 18.43
C GLN A 658 -40.54 31.32 19.56
N GLU A 659 -39.43 32.02 19.28
CA GLU A 659 -38.70 32.82 20.29
C GLU A 659 -39.45 34.10 20.73
N ASN A 660 -40.39 34.60 19.93
CA ASN A 660 -41.16 35.81 20.28
C ASN A 660 -42.47 35.53 21.04
N HIS A 661 -42.78 34.28 21.38
CA HIS A 661 -43.97 33.88 22.15
C HIS A 661 -43.64 33.02 23.39
N GLY A 662 -42.38 33.04 23.84
CA GLY A 662 -41.92 32.39 25.08
C GLY A 662 -41.68 33.39 26.19
#